data_AF-A0A1I8F3T2-F1
#
_entry.id   AF-A0A1I8F3T2-F1
#
_cell.length_a   1.000
_cell.length_b   1.000
_cell.length_c   1.000
_cell.angle_alpha   90.00
_cell.angle_beta   90.00
_cell.angle_gamma   90.00
#
_symmetry.space_group_name_H-M   'P 1'
#
loop_
_entity.id
_entity.type
_entity.pdbx_description
1 polymer ?
#
loop_
_entity_poly.entity_id
_entity_poly.type
_entity_poly.pdbx_seq_one_letter_code
_entity_poly.pdbx_strand_id
1 'polypeptide(L)'
;MMSYNIEAAPVSLLLKHDADRNFQDRSAYVVGVAKYMEEAASHAEMTELLKEGEEYAVMLYTWRSCSRALPQIRSNEQSNKGEIHERTVEVLQPYAVKLMNFMLFQKIDSFELLFAEILNTAVLMYETKQYVFPSEKHLLVDSIFKQCQVVNLYGDMSISPFDAYVAKSDFYEPSAGRSVAAVATPSLMSELAKRTNLKPTVEQGSTRSDADNRKLYDLALKALCRLGGWNLQNPDMPKDAEDYAKAVQYNYTSAEKFALVELVSMVKSVQAILLRMESILTDAVKRTVYRQLQIFVHHQLVEPLRHAVKKKKEVVRSILVAIRTMAADRFEADIAARGAPSGVSTKTAKRSIRDDSASQQADDIRMEQRPVAPNSTQLYMVRTMLESLAGRGNSHHTLRKDVDPQLLRAIEEFNSDSFFWPYLLNYTDSLQQCCDLSQLWYREFYLEMTNGARIQFDIDMSMPCRAFLYDEIEAEANLAFDQLVICLSDHIFSYYKNLAASIHMDEAFRSEANARGARLPLPPPVRYSVLIGQRHVSLLGRSIDLNRLIMPTVQQITASQLRNRCQTAGLSLDDFDSLLSEANEEVSSACGKITLHIFWELQLDFVPQYCYNSSTNRFVRTTQSMATETNGCRFPRTRREDLLFGSSRLNKAFNSILERYRGFVGQPHFAAMCRLLGYSGIGTVVNEMLKAMRGLLEGTMAGYVTDLRQLMPHECKLHRFEYTSPGILLKPIITYPDLRTEVLQSFREFGNSLLVILMLEQNLTIEEVNDLKHAAAFQETLPKPFVPPPRDRGNLTGPELRRMREEESRRQLERLQAKFARLSLLRVVENVFPEGHYLASVAQDCDLLTKERLCCWACASLRLCWPG
;
A
#
# COMPACT_ATOMS: atom_id res chain seq x y z
N MET A 1 -16.11 -6.42 18.28
CA MET A 1 -16.31 -5.28 17.37
C MET A 1 -15.99 -4.01 18.13
N MET A 2 -14.92 -3.30 17.78
CA MET A 2 -14.68 -1.96 18.30
C MET A 2 -15.37 -0.96 17.37
N SER A 3 -16.42 -0.29 17.84
CA SER A 3 -17.07 0.80 17.12
C SER A 3 -16.20 2.06 17.26
N TYR A 4 -15.38 2.35 16.27
CA TYR A 4 -14.59 3.58 16.24
C TYR A 4 -15.48 4.74 15.81
N ASN A 5 -15.65 5.74 16.68
CA ASN A 5 -16.32 6.99 16.31
C ASN A 5 -15.42 7.74 15.31
N ILE A 6 -15.91 7.89 14.08
CA ILE A 6 -15.22 8.54 12.98
C ILE A 6 -15.83 9.93 12.80
N GLU A 7 -15.06 10.98 13.08
CA GLU A 7 -15.48 12.35 12.79
C GLU A 7 -15.53 12.58 11.27
N ALA A 8 -16.61 13.21 10.80
CA ALA A 8 -16.79 13.52 9.39
C ALA A 8 -15.85 14.67 8.98
N ALA A 9 -15.03 14.45 7.95
CA ALA A 9 -14.22 15.50 7.36
C ALA A 9 -15.10 16.57 6.66
N PRO A 10 -14.72 17.85 6.68
CA PRO A 10 -15.52 18.92 6.10
C PRO A 10 -15.66 18.77 4.58
N VAL A 11 -16.90 18.84 4.09
CA VAL A 11 -17.21 18.81 2.67
C VAL A 11 -16.68 20.08 1.99
N SER A 12 -15.61 19.95 1.21
CA SER A 12 -15.15 21.02 0.31
C SER A 12 -16.17 21.22 -0.81
N LEU A 13 -16.85 22.37 -0.80
CA LEU A 13 -17.71 22.82 -1.89
C LEU A 13 -16.86 23.10 -3.15
N LEU A 14 -16.69 22.08 -3.98
CA LEU A 14 -16.17 22.21 -5.34
C LEU A 14 -17.18 22.99 -6.17
N LEU A 15 -16.96 24.30 -6.26
CA LEU A 15 -17.75 25.21 -7.06
C LEU A 15 -17.45 24.94 -8.55
N LYS A 16 -18.15 23.96 -9.13
CA LYS A 16 -18.07 23.63 -10.56
C LYS A 16 -18.45 24.88 -11.36
N HIS A 17 -17.47 25.49 -12.02
CA HIS A 17 -17.74 26.50 -13.03
C HIS A 17 -18.19 25.78 -14.30
N ASP A 18 -19.50 25.59 -14.45
CA ASP A 18 -20.04 24.99 -15.66
C ASP A 18 -19.72 25.89 -16.86
N ALA A 19 -18.96 25.36 -17.81
CA ALA A 19 -18.46 26.09 -18.96
C ALA A 19 -19.36 25.90 -20.19
N ASP A 20 -20.20 24.85 -20.20
CA ASP A 20 -21.18 24.63 -21.25
C ASP A 20 -22.56 25.09 -20.77
N ARG A 21 -23.23 25.89 -21.61
CA ARG A 21 -24.54 26.48 -21.32
C ARG A 21 -25.65 25.89 -22.19
N ASN A 22 -25.40 24.78 -22.88
CA ASN A 22 -26.31 24.19 -23.88
C ASN A 22 -26.93 25.26 -24.81
N PHE A 23 -26.07 26.10 -25.38
CA PHE A 23 -26.42 27.18 -26.30
C PHE A 23 -27.41 28.26 -25.79
N GLN A 24 -27.59 28.41 -24.47
CA GLN A 24 -28.47 29.44 -23.89
C GLN A 24 -28.10 30.87 -24.29
N ASP A 25 -26.83 31.17 -24.55
CA ASP A 25 -26.34 32.48 -24.97
C ASP A 25 -26.36 32.69 -26.50
N ARG A 26 -26.98 31.79 -27.29
CA ARG A 26 -27.09 31.90 -28.75
C ARG A 26 -27.64 33.24 -29.24
N SER A 27 -28.50 33.89 -28.45
CA SER A 27 -29.07 35.22 -28.72
C SER A 27 -28.06 36.36 -28.69
N ALA A 28 -26.84 36.17 -28.16
CA ALA A 28 -25.77 37.15 -28.21
C ALA A 28 -25.07 37.21 -29.60
N TYR A 29 -25.22 36.17 -30.42
CA TYR A 29 -24.47 36.01 -31.69
C TYR A 29 -25.35 36.25 -32.92
N VAL A 30 -26.14 37.34 -32.93
CA VAL A 30 -27.02 37.70 -34.05
C VAL A 30 -26.22 38.22 -35.24
N VAL A 31 -25.69 37.29 -36.06
CA VAL A 31 -24.84 37.64 -37.22
C VAL A 31 -25.47 37.20 -38.54
N GLY A 32 -26.62 37.80 -38.86
CA GLY A 32 -27.19 37.85 -40.22
C GLY A 32 -27.75 36.56 -40.83
N VAL A 33 -27.57 35.40 -40.19
CA VAL A 33 -28.08 34.10 -40.68
C VAL A 33 -28.80 33.36 -39.54
N ALA A 34 -30.11 33.56 -39.43
CA ALA A 34 -30.94 33.00 -38.35
C ALA A 34 -30.92 31.47 -38.27
N LYS A 35 -30.81 30.81 -39.43
CA LYS A 35 -30.82 29.34 -39.59
C LYS A 35 -29.94 28.60 -38.58
N TYR A 36 -28.68 29.02 -38.38
CA TYR A 36 -27.76 28.31 -37.48
C TYR A 36 -28.15 28.43 -35.99
N MET A 37 -28.89 29.49 -35.61
CA MET A 37 -29.43 29.62 -34.25
C MET A 37 -30.65 28.71 -34.02
N GLU A 38 -31.44 28.45 -35.07
CA GLU A 38 -32.53 27.47 -35.05
C GLU A 38 -31.98 26.04 -35.00
N GLU A 39 -30.96 25.72 -35.82
CA GLU A 39 -30.24 24.44 -35.75
C GLU A 39 -29.62 24.20 -34.36
N ALA A 40 -28.97 25.22 -33.77
CA ALA A 40 -28.46 25.15 -32.39
C ALA A 40 -29.57 24.99 -31.34
N ALA A 41 -30.78 25.51 -31.60
CA ALA A 41 -31.92 25.38 -30.70
C ALA A 41 -32.47 23.95 -30.70
N SER A 42 -32.69 23.36 -31.88
CA SER A 42 -33.11 21.97 -32.02
C SER A 42 -32.04 21.00 -31.50
N HIS A 43 -30.76 21.29 -31.70
CA HIS A 43 -29.67 20.49 -31.13
C HIS A 43 -29.68 20.53 -29.59
N ALA A 44 -29.95 21.68 -28.98
CA ALA A 44 -30.07 21.81 -27.52
C ALA A 44 -31.23 20.97 -26.97
N GLU A 45 -32.37 20.99 -27.64
CA GLU A 45 -33.58 20.22 -27.31
C GLU A 45 -33.35 18.71 -27.41
N MET A 46 -32.73 18.24 -28.51
CA MET A 46 -32.32 16.84 -28.66
C MET A 46 -31.30 16.40 -27.60
N THR A 47 -30.44 17.31 -27.13
CA THR A 47 -29.48 17.02 -26.06
C THR A 47 -30.18 16.85 -24.70
N GLU A 48 -31.24 17.60 -24.42
CA GLU A 48 -32.06 17.37 -23.21
C GLU A 48 -32.86 16.06 -23.31
N LEU A 49 -33.41 15.71 -24.48
CA LEU A 49 -34.07 14.41 -24.69
C LEU A 49 -33.13 13.22 -24.47
N LEU A 50 -31.86 13.33 -24.87
CA LEU A 50 -30.86 12.29 -24.58
C LEU A 50 -30.56 12.15 -23.08
N LYS A 51 -30.55 13.26 -22.32
CA LYS A 51 -30.41 13.21 -20.85
C LYS A 51 -31.64 12.57 -20.20
N GLU A 52 -32.85 12.92 -20.62
CA GLU A 52 -34.08 12.31 -20.10
C GLU A 52 -34.11 10.81 -20.41
N GLY A 53 -33.67 10.41 -21.61
CA GLY A 53 -33.51 8.99 -21.98
C GLY A 53 -32.50 8.25 -21.10
N GLU A 54 -31.37 8.89 -20.76
CA GLU A 54 -30.38 8.34 -19.83
C GLU A 54 -30.96 8.20 -18.41
N GLU A 55 -31.77 9.15 -17.91
CA GLU A 55 -32.46 9.02 -16.62
C GLU A 55 -33.42 7.82 -16.60
N TYR A 56 -34.13 7.53 -17.69
CA TYR A 56 -34.93 6.30 -17.80
C TYR A 56 -34.08 5.04 -17.93
N ALA A 57 -32.91 5.09 -18.59
CA ALA A 57 -31.98 3.97 -18.64
C ALA A 57 -31.44 3.61 -17.25
N VAL A 58 -31.01 4.62 -16.46
CA VAL A 58 -30.67 4.46 -15.03
C VAL A 58 -31.85 3.87 -14.26
N MET A 59 -33.06 4.40 -14.44
CA MET A 59 -34.25 3.91 -13.74
C MET A 59 -34.51 2.42 -14.01
N LEU A 60 -34.40 1.98 -15.26
CA LEU A 60 -34.63 0.58 -15.64
C LEU A 60 -33.51 -0.33 -15.14
N TYR A 61 -32.25 0.08 -15.30
CA TYR A 61 -31.08 -0.70 -14.88
C TYR A 61 -31.03 -0.91 -13.36
N THR A 62 -31.48 0.08 -12.59
CA THR A 62 -31.48 0.05 -11.11
C THR A 62 -32.77 -0.51 -10.52
N TRP A 63 -33.68 -1.04 -11.36
CA TRP A 63 -34.99 -1.54 -10.94
C TRP A 63 -34.93 -2.95 -10.34
N ARG A 64 -34.72 -3.05 -9.03
CA ARG A 64 -34.92 -4.32 -8.30
C ARG A 64 -36.41 -4.58 -8.01
N SER A 65 -36.80 -5.86 -8.04
CA SER A 65 -38.20 -6.27 -7.96
C SER A 65 -38.83 -6.06 -6.57
N CYS A 66 -39.62 -4.98 -6.42
CA CYS A 66 -40.42 -4.73 -5.22
C CYS A 66 -41.42 -5.86 -4.91
N SER A 67 -41.93 -6.57 -5.94
CA SER A 67 -42.91 -7.64 -5.77
C SER A 67 -42.34 -8.89 -5.09
N ARG A 68 -41.01 -9.11 -5.15
CA ARG A 68 -40.33 -10.17 -4.38
C ARG A 68 -40.23 -9.84 -2.88
N ALA A 69 -40.25 -8.57 -2.50
CA ALA A 69 -40.23 -8.13 -1.10
C ALA A 69 -41.64 -8.01 -0.46
N LEU A 70 -42.68 -7.89 -1.28
CA LEU A 70 -44.07 -7.79 -0.81
C LEU A 70 -44.63 -9.15 -0.37
N PRO A 71 -45.41 -9.22 0.73
CA PRO A 71 -45.97 -10.47 1.22
C PRO A 71 -47.03 -11.03 0.27
N GLN A 72 -46.82 -12.24 -0.25
CA GLN A 72 -47.79 -12.91 -1.11
C GLN A 72 -49.00 -13.43 -0.30
N ILE A 73 -50.20 -13.23 -0.87
CA ILE A 73 -51.45 -13.74 -0.31
C ILE A 73 -51.55 -15.25 -0.60
N ARG A 74 -51.65 -16.05 0.46
CA ARG A 74 -51.63 -17.53 0.36
C ARG A 74 -53.02 -18.14 0.16
N SER A 75 -54.08 -17.46 0.61
CA SER A 75 -55.46 -17.91 0.49
C SER A 75 -56.43 -16.72 0.47
N ASN A 76 -57.62 -16.90 -0.10
CA ASN A 76 -58.64 -15.85 -0.12
C ASN A 76 -59.23 -15.52 1.27
N GLU A 77 -59.06 -16.42 2.24
CA GLU A 77 -59.54 -16.29 3.63
C GLU A 77 -58.53 -15.60 4.56
N GLN A 78 -57.39 -15.14 4.02
CA GLN A 78 -56.34 -14.49 4.79
C GLN A 78 -56.81 -13.14 5.36
N SER A 79 -56.81 -12.99 6.69
CA SER A 79 -57.39 -11.85 7.40
C SER A 79 -56.78 -10.49 7.05
N ASN A 80 -55.47 -10.42 6.84
CA ASN A 80 -54.75 -9.20 6.45
C ASN A 80 -54.66 -8.98 4.93
N LYS A 81 -55.45 -9.69 4.12
CA LYS A 81 -55.47 -9.54 2.65
C LYS A 81 -55.78 -8.10 2.20
N GLY A 82 -56.72 -7.42 2.86
CA GLY A 82 -57.08 -6.03 2.55
C GLY A 82 -55.91 -5.07 2.77
N GLU A 83 -55.27 -5.15 3.94
CA GLU A 83 -54.10 -4.36 4.31
C GLU A 83 -52.90 -4.61 3.36
N ILE A 84 -52.64 -5.88 3.01
CA ILE A 84 -51.58 -6.23 2.04
C ILE A 84 -51.85 -5.57 0.68
N HIS A 85 -53.09 -5.59 0.18
CA HIS A 85 -53.43 -4.92 -1.08
C HIS A 85 -53.27 -3.40 -0.99
N GLU A 86 -53.75 -2.77 0.08
CA GLU A 86 -53.63 -1.32 0.30
C GLU A 86 -52.17 -0.87 0.33
N ARG A 87 -51.33 -1.54 1.14
CA ARG A 87 -49.88 -1.29 1.21
C ARG A 87 -49.15 -1.61 -0.09
N THR A 88 -49.59 -2.64 -0.83
CA THR A 88 -49.03 -2.96 -2.16
C THR A 88 -49.29 -1.83 -3.15
N VAL A 89 -50.49 -1.24 -3.15
CA VAL A 89 -50.82 -0.09 -4.00
C VAL A 89 -50.02 1.13 -3.57
N GLU A 90 -49.99 1.46 -2.27
CA GLU A 90 -49.21 2.57 -1.72
C GLU A 90 -47.73 2.51 -2.13
N VAL A 91 -47.11 1.32 -2.05
CA VAL A 91 -45.70 1.11 -2.42
C VAL A 91 -45.50 1.17 -3.94
N LEU A 92 -46.36 0.52 -4.75
CA LEU A 92 -46.13 0.39 -6.20
C LEU A 92 -46.64 1.58 -7.04
N GLN A 93 -47.62 2.35 -6.57
CA GLN A 93 -48.19 3.49 -7.28
C GLN A 93 -47.14 4.50 -7.80
N PRO A 94 -46.16 4.99 -7.01
CA PRO A 94 -45.14 5.91 -7.53
C PRO A 94 -44.26 5.30 -8.62
N TYR A 95 -44.02 3.98 -8.58
CA TYR A 95 -43.26 3.27 -9.61
C TYR A 95 -44.08 3.06 -10.90
N ALA A 96 -45.39 2.77 -10.77
CA ALA A 96 -46.29 2.68 -11.92
C ALA A 96 -46.37 4.00 -12.71
N VAL A 97 -46.34 5.16 -12.01
CA VAL A 97 -46.26 6.48 -12.65
C VAL A 97 -44.96 6.65 -13.43
N LYS A 98 -43.81 6.22 -12.88
CA LYS A 98 -42.53 6.26 -13.59
C LYS A 98 -42.54 5.44 -14.89
N LEU A 99 -43.10 4.23 -14.85
CA LEU A 99 -43.24 3.38 -16.05
C LEU A 99 -44.20 3.99 -17.08
N MET A 100 -45.27 4.66 -16.62
CA MET A 100 -46.19 5.38 -17.50
C MET A 100 -45.46 6.53 -18.23
N ASN A 101 -44.61 7.28 -17.52
CA ASN A 101 -43.81 8.35 -18.12
C ASN A 101 -42.81 7.81 -19.17
N PHE A 102 -42.08 6.73 -18.83
CA PHE A 102 -41.20 6.05 -19.79
C PHE A 102 -41.96 5.54 -21.04
N MET A 103 -43.16 4.98 -20.86
CA MET A 103 -44.00 4.51 -21.96
C MET A 103 -44.47 5.66 -22.89
N LEU A 104 -44.59 6.88 -22.37
CA LEU A 104 -44.89 8.07 -23.17
C LEU A 104 -43.64 8.60 -23.87
N PHE A 105 -42.48 8.60 -23.20
CA PHE A 105 -41.20 9.05 -23.74
C PHE A 105 -40.76 8.25 -24.98
N GLN A 106 -40.91 6.92 -24.99
CA GLN A 106 -40.46 6.07 -26.12
C GLN A 106 -41.24 6.26 -27.44
N LYS A 107 -42.30 7.09 -27.48
CA LYS A 107 -43.17 7.29 -28.67
C LYS A 107 -42.76 8.49 -29.54
N ILE A 108 -41.47 8.72 -29.71
CA ILE A 108 -40.96 9.78 -30.59
C ILE A 108 -41.00 9.28 -32.04
N ASP A 109 -41.94 9.80 -32.83
CA ASP A 109 -42.08 9.46 -34.25
C ASP A 109 -40.83 9.89 -35.06
N SER A 110 -40.47 9.09 -36.07
CA SER A 110 -39.43 9.36 -37.09
C SER A 110 -37.94 9.18 -36.69
N PHE A 111 -37.61 8.55 -35.56
CA PHE A 111 -36.20 8.34 -35.17
C PHE A 111 -35.38 7.48 -36.17
N GLU A 112 -36.02 6.55 -36.88
CA GLU A 112 -35.37 5.57 -37.77
C GLU A 112 -34.58 6.21 -38.93
N LEU A 113 -35.08 7.32 -39.47
CA LEU A 113 -34.42 8.05 -40.55
C LEU A 113 -33.16 8.78 -40.04
N LEU A 114 -33.20 9.32 -38.82
CA LEU A 114 -32.06 9.96 -38.16
C LEU A 114 -30.96 8.93 -37.84
N PHE A 115 -31.36 7.73 -37.41
CA PHE A 115 -30.44 6.65 -37.06
C PHE A 115 -29.54 6.23 -38.25
N ALA A 116 -30.08 6.17 -39.47
CA ALA A 116 -29.31 5.84 -40.67
C ALA A 116 -28.23 6.88 -41.02
N GLU A 117 -28.48 8.17 -40.77
CA GLU A 117 -27.48 9.23 -40.97
C GLU A 117 -26.40 9.23 -39.87
N ILE A 118 -26.79 8.94 -38.62
CA ILE A 118 -25.86 8.76 -37.49
C ILE A 118 -24.89 7.62 -37.76
N LEU A 119 -25.37 6.46 -38.24
CA LEU A 119 -24.51 5.30 -38.54
C LEU A 119 -23.41 5.63 -39.57
N ASN A 120 -23.75 6.30 -40.66
CA ASN A 120 -22.79 6.69 -41.70
C ASN A 120 -21.75 7.69 -41.16
N THR A 121 -22.17 8.61 -40.28
CA THR A 121 -21.28 9.56 -39.62
C THR A 121 -20.34 8.87 -38.63
N ALA A 122 -20.84 7.89 -37.87
CA ALA A 122 -20.09 7.14 -36.88
C ALA A 122 -18.94 6.32 -37.49
N VAL A 123 -19.13 5.74 -38.68
CA VAL A 123 -18.06 5.05 -39.41
C VAL A 123 -16.92 6.01 -39.76
N LEU A 124 -17.24 7.20 -40.31
CA LEU A 124 -16.26 8.22 -40.67
C LEU A 124 -15.48 8.73 -39.44
N MET A 125 -16.17 8.95 -38.31
CA MET A 125 -15.53 9.37 -37.06
C MET A 125 -14.54 8.32 -36.52
N TYR A 126 -14.84 7.02 -36.69
CA TYR A 126 -13.93 5.97 -36.26
C TYR A 126 -12.67 5.89 -37.12
N GLU A 127 -12.82 5.83 -38.45
CA GLU A 127 -11.69 5.74 -39.39
C GLU A 127 -10.73 6.94 -39.24
N THR A 128 -11.28 8.13 -38.97
CA THR A 128 -10.51 9.37 -38.76
C THR A 128 -10.04 9.60 -37.32
N LYS A 129 -10.37 8.69 -36.38
CA LYS A 129 -10.05 8.77 -34.94
C LYS A 129 -10.57 10.03 -34.24
N GLN A 130 -11.76 10.47 -34.65
CA GLN A 130 -12.51 11.58 -34.03
C GLN A 130 -13.33 11.07 -32.83
N TYR A 131 -12.62 10.66 -31.77
CA TYR A 131 -13.17 10.28 -30.47
C TYR A 131 -12.10 10.46 -29.39
N VAL A 132 -12.52 10.65 -28.13
CA VAL A 132 -11.62 10.80 -26.97
C VAL A 132 -11.94 9.75 -25.90
N PHE A 133 -13.21 9.52 -25.60
CA PHE A 133 -13.64 8.62 -24.52
C PHE A 133 -13.77 7.15 -24.96
N PRO A 134 -13.62 6.19 -24.03
CA PRO A 134 -13.94 4.79 -24.29
C PRO A 134 -15.39 4.59 -24.72
N SER A 135 -16.34 5.29 -24.07
CA SER A 135 -17.77 5.26 -24.37
C SER A 135 -18.07 5.72 -25.80
N GLU A 136 -17.51 6.87 -26.21
CA GLU A 136 -17.60 7.36 -27.60
C GLU A 136 -17.07 6.33 -28.58
N LYS A 137 -15.87 5.78 -28.34
CA LYS A 137 -15.27 4.76 -29.21
C LYS A 137 -16.15 3.50 -29.32
N HIS A 138 -16.81 3.09 -28.25
CA HIS A 138 -17.73 1.94 -28.24
C HIS A 138 -19.06 2.23 -28.95
N LEU A 139 -19.46 3.50 -29.10
CA LEU A 139 -20.61 3.90 -29.91
C LEU A 139 -20.31 3.82 -31.42
N LEU A 140 -19.04 3.86 -31.84
CA LEU A 140 -18.66 3.91 -33.26
C LEU A 140 -18.54 2.51 -33.88
N VAL A 141 -19.41 2.26 -34.86
CA VAL A 141 -19.85 0.92 -35.30
C VAL A 141 -18.82 0.11 -36.10
N ASP A 142 -17.78 0.71 -36.69
CA ASP A 142 -16.78 -0.08 -37.45
C ASP A 142 -15.77 -0.81 -36.54
N SER A 143 -15.55 -0.32 -35.30
CA SER A 143 -14.73 -1.02 -34.29
C SER A 143 -15.40 -2.32 -33.82
N ILE A 144 -16.72 -2.23 -33.70
CA ILE A 144 -17.66 -3.22 -33.18
C ILE A 144 -17.71 -4.49 -34.03
N PHE A 145 -17.60 -4.39 -35.36
CA PHE A 145 -17.73 -5.56 -36.24
C PHE A 145 -16.39 -6.21 -36.66
N LYS A 146 -15.25 -5.55 -36.40
CA LYS A 146 -13.93 -6.01 -36.90
C LYS A 146 -12.88 -6.28 -35.82
N GLN A 147 -12.97 -5.65 -34.64
CA GLN A 147 -11.88 -5.68 -33.64
C GLN A 147 -12.34 -5.99 -32.21
N CYS A 148 -13.56 -5.61 -31.81
CA CYS A 148 -14.10 -5.90 -30.47
C CYS A 148 -15.34 -6.79 -30.59
N GLN A 149 -15.25 -8.07 -30.23
CA GLN A 149 -16.38 -9.02 -30.32
C GLN A 149 -17.52 -8.68 -29.35
N VAL A 150 -17.20 -8.05 -28.22
CA VAL A 150 -18.15 -7.68 -27.17
C VAL A 150 -17.85 -6.23 -26.74
N VAL A 151 -18.89 -5.43 -26.55
CA VAL A 151 -18.82 -4.07 -26.01
C VAL A 151 -19.84 -3.90 -24.87
N ASN A 152 -19.58 -2.96 -23.97
CA ASN A 152 -20.56 -2.60 -22.93
C ASN A 152 -21.74 -1.86 -23.58
N LEU A 153 -22.97 -2.28 -23.29
CA LEU A 153 -24.20 -1.61 -23.71
C LEU A 153 -24.70 -0.68 -22.60
N TYR A 154 -24.85 -1.20 -21.37
CA TYR A 154 -25.23 -0.41 -20.20
C TYR A 154 -24.90 -1.17 -18.90
N GLY A 155 -24.16 -0.54 -17.97
CA GLY A 155 -23.79 -1.19 -16.71
C GLY A 155 -22.88 -2.42 -16.91
N ASP A 156 -23.35 -3.58 -16.45
CA ASP A 156 -22.76 -4.91 -16.71
C ASP A 156 -23.36 -5.62 -17.94
N MET A 157 -24.43 -5.08 -18.52
CA MET A 157 -25.04 -5.64 -19.73
C MET A 157 -24.12 -5.37 -20.93
N SER A 158 -23.50 -6.43 -21.42
CA SER A 158 -22.69 -6.40 -22.63
C SER A 158 -23.47 -6.92 -23.85
N ILE A 159 -23.09 -6.44 -25.02
CA ILE A 159 -23.65 -6.86 -26.30
C ILE A 159 -22.52 -7.36 -27.20
N SER A 160 -22.74 -8.51 -27.86
CA SER A 160 -21.99 -8.91 -29.07
C SER A 160 -22.76 -8.35 -30.26
N PRO A 161 -22.35 -7.24 -30.89
CA PRO A 161 -23.21 -6.57 -31.87
C PRO A 161 -23.29 -7.38 -33.17
N PHE A 162 -22.27 -8.19 -33.46
CA PHE A 162 -22.30 -9.14 -34.56
C PHE A 162 -23.45 -10.14 -34.37
N ASP A 163 -23.53 -10.79 -33.21
CA ASP A 163 -24.59 -11.77 -32.92
C ASP A 163 -25.97 -11.13 -32.70
N ALA A 164 -26.01 -9.88 -32.24
CA ALA A 164 -27.24 -9.16 -31.96
C ALA A 164 -27.88 -8.52 -33.20
N TYR A 165 -27.09 -7.96 -34.11
CA TYR A 165 -27.59 -7.19 -35.27
C TYR A 165 -27.29 -7.83 -36.62
N VAL A 166 -26.11 -8.43 -36.81
CA VAL A 166 -25.71 -8.98 -38.13
C VAL A 166 -26.18 -10.41 -38.29
N ALA A 167 -25.88 -11.30 -37.33
CA ALA A 167 -26.23 -12.71 -37.40
C ALA A 167 -27.75 -12.98 -37.34
N LYS A 168 -28.53 -12.02 -36.83
CA LYS A 168 -30.00 -12.02 -36.81
C LYS A 168 -30.65 -11.25 -37.96
N SER A 169 -29.87 -10.67 -38.87
CA SER A 169 -30.42 -9.99 -40.04
C SER A 169 -30.86 -11.00 -41.11
N ASP A 170 -31.95 -10.70 -41.81
CA ASP A 170 -32.55 -11.57 -42.85
C ASP A 170 -31.64 -11.83 -44.06
N PHE A 171 -30.49 -11.15 -44.14
CA PHE A 171 -29.57 -11.15 -45.28
C PHE A 171 -28.17 -11.72 -44.96
N TYR A 172 -27.95 -12.26 -43.76
CA TYR A 172 -26.63 -12.77 -43.34
C TYR A 172 -26.43 -14.26 -43.64
N GLU A 173 -25.41 -14.59 -44.44
CA GLU A 173 -24.89 -15.95 -44.56
C GLU A 173 -23.56 -16.12 -43.80
N PRO A 174 -23.36 -17.22 -43.05
CA PRO A 174 -22.16 -17.44 -42.25
C PRO A 174 -20.94 -17.76 -43.11
N SER A 175 -19.99 -16.82 -43.18
CA SER A 175 -18.67 -17.02 -43.77
C SER A 175 -17.56 -16.92 -42.71
N ALA A 176 -16.49 -17.70 -42.88
CA ALA A 176 -15.61 -18.07 -41.78
C ALA A 176 -14.62 -16.98 -41.35
N GLY A 177 -14.69 -16.60 -40.06
CA GLY A 177 -13.54 -16.38 -39.17
C GLY A 177 -12.56 -15.24 -39.46
N ARG A 178 -12.51 -14.25 -38.58
CA ARG A 178 -11.36 -13.33 -38.43
C ARG A 178 -10.94 -13.22 -36.96
N SER A 179 -9.64 -13.11 -36.75
CA SER A 179 -8.98 -12.88 -35.45
C SER A 179 -8.03 -11.69 -35.57
N VAL A 180 -7.90 -10.89 -34.51
CA VAL A 180 -7.02 -9.70 -34.46
C VAL A 180 -6.32 -9.67 -33.09
N ALA A 181 -5.01 -9.44 -33.10
CA ALA A 181 -4.18 -9.35 -31.90
C ALA A 181 -3.94 -7.89 -31.46
N ALA A 182 -3.79 -7.66 -30.16
CA ALA A 182 -3.45 -6.35 -29.59
C ALA A 182 -1.96 -6.21 -29.25
N VAL A 183 -1.43 -4.98 -29.34
CA VAL A 183 -0.03 -4.63 -29.05
C VAL A 183 0.02 -3.40 -28.13
N ALA A 184 0.86 -3.42 -27.10
CA ALA A 184 1.08 -2.30 -26.17
C ALA A 184 2.57 -1.98 -26.02
N THR A 185 2.94 -0.70 -25.80
CA THR A 185 4.34 -0.27 -25.59
C THR A 185 4.48 0.91 -24.59
N PRO A 186 5.65 1.07 -23.91
CA PRO A 186 5.72 1.74 -22.59
C PRO A 186 6.12 3.25 -22.60
N SER A 187 5.96 3.98 -23.73
CA SER A 187 6.73 5.23 -23.94
C SER A 187 6.36 6.44 -23.07
N LEU A 188 5.14 6.49 -22.49
CA LEU A 188 4.57 7.75 -21.96
C LEU A 188 5.17 8.16 -20.60
N MET A 189 5.45 7.19 -19.72
CA MET A 189 5.92 7.45 -18.34
C MET A 189 7.29 8.16 -18.31
N SER A 190 8.19 7.83 -19.26
CA SER A 190 9.51 8.46 -19.35
C SER A 190 9.44 9.94 -19.79
N GLU A 191 8.45 10.30 -20.61
CA GLU A 191 8.27 11.68 -21.08
C GLU A 191 7.61 12.56 -20.00
N LEU A 192 6.63 12.02 -19.26
CA LEU A 192 6.02 12.70 -18.11
C LEU A 192 7.06 12.96 -17.00
N ALA A 193 7.83 11.95 -16.59
CA ALA A 193 8.83 12.07 -15.52
C ALA A 193 9.93 13.11 -15.81
N LYS A 194 10.30 13.32 -17.08
CA LYS A 194 11.25 14.36 -17.49
C LYS A 194 10.68 15.78 -17.35
N ARG A 195 9.35 15.94 -17.47
CA ARG A 195 8.68 17.25 -17.42
C ARG A 195 8.17 17.62 -16.02
N THR A 196 7.85 16.65 -15.16
CA THR A 196 7.53 16.90 -13.75
C THR A 196 8.72 17.38 -12.91
N ASN A 197 9.95 17.16 -13.39
CA ASN A 197 11.18 17.62 -12.75
C ASN A 197 11.60 19.06 -13.14
N LEU A 198 10.83 19.73 -14.00
CA LEU A 198 10.95 21.18 -14.16
C LEU A 198 10.44 21.83 -12.87
N LYS A 199 11.31 22.57 -12.17
CA LYS A 199 10.98 23.24 -10.90
C LYS A 199 9.68 24.04 -11.03
N PRO A 200 8.81 24.08 -10.00
CA PRO A 200 7.68 25.00 -9.93
C PRO A 200 8.10 26.45 -9.66
N THR A 201 9.26 26.87 -10.20
CA THR A 201 9.72 28.27 -10.27
C THR A 201 9.42 28.79 -11.68
N VAL A 202 8.14 28.85 -12.02
CA VAL A 202 7.66 29.89 -12.93
C VAL A 202 7.39 31.09 -12.04
N GLU A 203 8.25 32.10 -12.14
CA GLU A 203 7.99 33.40 -11.51
C GLU A 203 6.62 33.89 -11.98
N GLN A 204 5.75 34.24 -11.02
CA GLN A 204 4.43 34.82 -11.30
C GLN A 204 4.62 36.18 -11.99
N GLY A 205 4.72 36.17 -13.32
CA GLY A 205 5.02 37.35 -14.13
C GLY A 205 5.66 37.08 -15.49
N SER A 206 6.35 35.95 -15.68
CA SER A 206 6.94 35.62 -16.99
C SER A 206 5.93 34.91 -17.91
N THR A 207 5.74 35.41 -19.13
CA THR A 207 4.86 34.81 -20.14
C THR A 207 5.54 33.60 -20.78
N ARG A 208 4.90 32.42 -20.69
CA ARG A 208 5.38 31.18 -21.33
C ARG A 208 5.42 31.33 -22.85
N SER A 209 6.48 30.82 -23.48
CA SER A 209 6.60 30.85 -24.94
C SER A 209 5.49 30.04 -25.62
N ASP A 210 5.09 30.46 -26.82
CA ASP A 210 4.07 29.75 -27.60
C ASP A 210 4.44 28.30 -27.93
N ALA A 211 5.73 28.06 -28.21
CA ALA A 211 6.23 26.72 -28.49
C ALA A 211 6.10 25.81 -27.25
N ASP A 212 6.20 26.36 -26.04
CA ASP A 212 6.06 25.58 -24.80
C ASP A 212 4.59 25.39 -24.42
N ASN A 213 3.72 26.37 -24.69
CA ASN A 213 2.27 26.20 -24.57
C ASN A 213 1.75 25.11 -25.53
N ARG A 214 2.20 25.08 -26.79
CA ARG A 214 1.82 23.99 -27.72
C ARG A 214 2.34 22.63 -27.28
N LYS A 215 3.57 22.52 -26.76
CA LYS A 215 4.10 21.25 -26.19
C LYS A 215 3.31 20.74 -24.99
N LEU A 216 2.62 21.62 -24.24
CA LEU A 216 1.75 21.26 -23.13
C LEU A 216 0.34 20.88 -23.63
N TYR A 217 -0.20 21.60 -24.61
CA TYR A 217 -1.44 21.22 -25.32
C TYR A 217 -1.32 19.83 -25.95
N ASP A 218 -0.24 19.57 -26.70
CA ASP A 218 0.02 18.27 -27.31
C ASP A 218 0.17 17.14 -26.27
N LEU A 219 0.66 17.46 -25.07
CA LEU A 219 0.80 16.50 -23.96
C LEU A 219 -0.57 16.18 -23.34
N ALA A 220 -1.41 17.19 -23.11
CA ALA A 220 -2.78 17.01 -22.62
C ALA A 220 -3.61 16.14 -23.57
N LEU A 221 -3.56 16.42 -24.88
CA LEU A 221 -4.25 15.65 -25.90
C LEU A 221 -3.73 14.20 -25.99
N LYS A 222 -2.39 14.02 -26.04
CA LYS A 222 -1.78 12.67 -26.05
C LYS A 222 -2.08 11.86 -24.78
N ALA A 223 -2.30 12.51 -23.65
CA ALA A 223 -2.68 11.84 -22.41
C ALA A 223 -4.11 11.29 -22.49
N LEU A 224 -5.08 12.13 -22.84
CA LEU A 224 -6.50 11.73 -22.98
C LEU A 224 -6.65 10.58 -24.01
N CYS A 225 -6.17 10.78 -25.24
CA CYS A 225 -6.32 9.79 -26.32
C CYS A 225 -5.60 8.46 -26.10
N ARG A 226 -4.66 8.36 -25.14
CA ARG A 226 -3.94 7.10 -24.83
C ARG A 226 -4.59 6.29 -23.71
N LEU A 227 -5.46 6.89 -22.89
CA LEU A 227 -6.09 6.20 -21.76
C LEU A 227 -7.27 5.33 -22.20
N GLY A 228 -7.98 5.66 -23.28
CA GLY A 228 -9.13 4.88 -23.81
C GLY A 228 -8.78 3.68 -24.72
N GLY A 229 -7.73 2.93 -24.38
CA GLY A 229 -7.01 2.09 -25.35
C GLY A 229 -7.02 0.56 -25.19
N TRP A 230 -7.64 -0.04 -24.16
CA TRP A 230 -7.27 -1.40 -23.71
C TRP A 230 -8.44 -2.38 -23.56
N ASN A 231 -8.24 -3.64 -23.96
CA ASN A 231 -9.14 -4.80 -23.78
C ASN A 231 -8.30 -6.09 -23.60
N LEU A 232 -8.83 -7.08 -22.89
CA LEU A 232 -8.23 -8.41 -22.65
C LEU A 232 -9.31 -9.51 -22.60
N GLN A 233 -8.99 -10.72 -23.05
CA GLN A 233 -9.81 -11.95 -22.96
C GLN A 233 -8.88 -13.18 -22.89
N ASN A 234 -9.31 -14.25 -22.22
CA ASN A 234 -8.63 -15.57 -22.28
C ASN A 234 -9.63 -16.71 -21.89
N PRO A 235 -9.42 -17.99 -22.28
CA PRO A 235 -10.38 -19.07 -22.03
C PRO A 235 -9.83 -20.19 -21.12
N ASP A 236 -10.54 -20.51 -20.04
CA ASP A 236 -10.66 -21.89 -19.49
C ASP A 236 -11.71 -21.91 -18.37
N MET A 237 -12.81 -22.66 -18.53
CA MET A 237 -13.99 -22.54 -17.64
C MET A 237 -14.51 -23.89 -17.09
N PRO A 238 -14.80 -23.97 -15.76
CA PRO A 238 -15.54 -25.09 -15.18
C PRO A 238 -17.01 -25.10 -15.62
N LYS A 239 -17.60 -26.29 -15.82
CA LYS A 239 -18.96 -26.43 -16.37
C LYS A 239 -20.08 -26.11 -15.36
N ASP A 240 -19.85 -26.40 -14.08
CA ASP A 240 -20.91 -26.45 -13.06
C ASP A 240 -21.06 -25.18 -12.19
N ALA A 241 -20.28 -24.13 -12.44
CA ALA A 241 -20.35 -22.87 -11.68
C ALA A 241 -21.50 -21.94 -12.14
N GLU A 242 -21.96 -21.01 -11.28
CA GLU A 242 -22.92 -19.96 -11.66
C GLU A 242 -22.34 -19.04 -12.76
N ASP A 243 -23.18 -18.52 -13.65
CA ASP A 243 -22.70 -17.86 -14.88
C ASP A 243 -21.96 -16.54 -14.62
N TYR A 244 -22.28 -15.81 -13.54
CA TYR A 244 -21.51 -14.64 -13.11
C TYR A 244 -20.14 -15.03 -12.51
N ALA A 245 -20.08 -16.13 -11.74
CA ALA A 245 -18.82 -16.67 -11.21
C ALA A 245 -17.89 -17.15 -12.35
N LYS A 246 -18.46 -17.76 -13.38
CA LYS A 246 -17.77 -18.09 -14.64
C LYS A 246 -17.22 -16.83 -15.32
N ALA A 247 -18.03 -15.78 -15.46
CA ALA A 247 -17.64 -14.53 -16.13
C ALA A 247 -16.56 -13.72 -15.38
N VAL A 248 -16.48 -13.82 -14.05
CA VAL A 248 -15.56 -13.01 -13.21
C VAL A 248 -14.53 -13.85 -12.46
N GLN A 249 -14.95 -14.71 -11.52
CA GLN A 249 -14.03 -15.37 -10.59
C GLN A 249 -13.03 -16.29 -11.29
N TYR A 250 -13.53 -17.10 -12.24
CA TYR A 250 -12.77 -18.12 -12.96
C TYR A 250 -12.18 -17.64 -14.30
N ASN A 251 -12.63 -16.48 -14.81
CA ASN A 251 -12.26 -15.96 -16.14
C ASN A 251 -10.87 -15.31 -16.22
N TYR A 252 -10.17 -15.17 -15.08
CA TYR A 252 -8.85 -14.54 -15.03
C TYR A 252 -7.83 -15.45 -14.33
N THR A 253 -6.72 -15.72 -15.01
CA THR A 253 -5.55 -16.36 -14.40
C THR A 253 -4.87 -15.44 -13.39
N SER A 254 -4.01 -15.98 -12.54
CA SER A 254 -3.23 -15.15 -11.60
C SER A 254 -2.35 -14.11 -12.31
N ALA A 255 -1.84 -14.41 -13.51
CA ALA A 255 -1.02 -13.48 -14.28
C ALA A 255 -1.85 -12.29 -14.80
N GLU A 256 -3.06 -12.55 -15.28
CA GLU A 256 -4.00 -11.50 -15.71
C GLU A 256 -4.51 -10.67 -14.55
N LYS A 257 -4.80 -11.28 -13.39
CA LYS A 257 -5.15 -10.53 -12.17
C LYS A 257 -4.02 -9.55 -11.78
N PHE A 258 -2.75 -9.97 -11.84
CA PHE A 258 -1.63 -9.04 -11.64
C PHE A 258 -1.52 -7.97 -12.73
N ALA A 259 -1.59 -8.34 -14.01
CA ALA A 259 -1.51 -7.39 -15.12
C ALA A 259 -2.64 -6.34 -15.09
N LEU A 260 -3.85 -6.74 -14.70
CA LEU A 260 -5.00 -5.86 -14.52
C LEU A 260 -4.78 -4.89 -13.34
N VAL A 261 -4.26 -5.36 -12.21
CA VAL A 261 -3.92 -4.50 -11.06
C VAL A 261 -2.79 -3.51 -11.40
N GLU A 262 -1.76 -3.94 -12.15
CA GLU A 262 -0.72 -3.03 -12.67
C GLU A 262 -1.32 -1.97 -13.61
N LEU A 263 -2.19 -2.39 -14.52
CA LEU A 263 -2.89 -1.53 -15.49
C LEU A 263 -3.77 -0.47 -14.78
N VAL A 264 -4.58 -0.87 -13.81
CA VAL A 264 -5.40 0.04 -12.98
C VAL A 264 -4.51 0.99 -12.19
N SER A 265 -3.42 0.48 -11.60
CA SER A 265 -2.44 1.28 -10.86
C SER A 265 -1.77 2.32 -11.75
N MET A 266 -1.41 1.99 -13.00
CA MET A 266 -0.87 2.96 -13.96
C MET A 266 -1.87 4.06 -14.30
N VAL A 267 -3.13 3.72 -14.60
CA VAL A 267 -4.18 4.72 -14.92
C VAL A 267 -4.35 5.69 -13.77
N LYS A 268 -4.59 5.18 -12.55
CA LYS A 268 -4.83 6.05 -11.40
C LYS A 268 -3.60 6.86 -10.99
N SER A 269 -2.38 6.31 -11.18
CA SER A 269 -1.13 7.07 -10.98
C SER A 269 -0.96 8.19 -11.99
N VAL A 270 -1.21 7.94 -13.28
CA VAL A 270 -1.14 8.95 -14.35
C VAL A 270 -2.24 10.00 -14.15
N GLN A 271 -3.47 9.59 -13.82
CA GLN A 271 -4.58 10.49 -13.49
C GLN A 271 -4.20 11.45 -12.35
N ALA A 272 -3.62 10.94 -11.25
CA ALA A 272 -3.19 11.76 -10.12
C ALA A 272 -2.07 12.78 -10.48
N ILE A 273 -1.10 12.38 -11.32
CA ILE A 273 -0.05 13.29 -11.81
C ILE A 273 -0.64 14.38 -12.71
N LEU A 274 -1.56 14.03 -13.61
CA LEU A 274 -2.18 14.97 -14.55
C LEU A 274 -3.10 15.96 -13.83
N LEU A 275 -3.88 15.53 -12.84
CA LEU A 275 -4.68 16.41 -11.97
C LEU A 275 -3.78 17.40 -11.20
N ARG A 276 -2.62 16.95 -10.70
CA ARG A 276 -1.64 17.86 -10.07
C ARG A 276 -1.07 18.91 -11.04
N MET A 277 -1.14 18.68 -12.35
CA MET A 277 -0.72 19.61 -13.40
C MET A 277 -1.87 20.42 -14.03
N GLU A 278 -3.13 20.23 -13.59
CA GLU A 278 -4.34 20.80 -14.18
C GLU A 278 -4.22 22.31 -14.45
N SER A 279 -3.87 23.11 -13.44
CA SER A 279 -3.77 24.57 -13.58
C SER A 279 -2.75 25.02 -14.64
N ILE A 280 -1.65 24.28 -14.79
CA ILE A 280 -0.58 24.55 -15.76
C ILE A 280 -1.01 24.16 -17.17
N LEU A 281 -1.73 23.04 -17.31
CA LEU A 281 -2.24 22.50 -18.57
C LEU A 281 -3.41 23.34 -19.09
N THR A 282 -4.40 23.63 -18.25
CA THR A 282 -5.61 24.39 -18.62
C THR A 282 -5.29 25.82 -19.07
N ASP A 283 -4.34 26.53 -18.43
CA ASP A 283 -3.88 27.85 -18.92
C ASP A 283 -3.14 27.74 -20.27
N ALA A 284 -2.33 26.69 -20.48
CA ALA A 284 -1.64 26.46 -21.75
C ALA A 284 -2.61 26.10 -22.89
N VAL A 285 -3.64 25.28 -22.61
CA VAL A 285 -4.72 24.96 -23.55
C VAL A 285 -5.47 26.22 -23.93
N LYS A 286 -5.96 27.01 -22.95
CA LYS A 286 -6.72 28.24 -23.20
C LYS A 286 -5.97 29.21 -24.13
N ARG A 287 -4.68 29.44 -23.88
CA ARG A 287 -3.81 30.28 -24.73
C ARG A 287 -3.63 29.71 -26.13
N THR A 288 -3.44 28.39 -26.25
CA THR A 288 -3.22 27.72 -27.54
C THR A 288 -4.49 27.75 -28.40
N VAL A 289 -5.64 27.42 -27.82
CA VAL A 289 -6.96 27.44 -28.48
C VAL A 289 -7.32 28.87 -28.92
N TYR A 290 -7.18 29.86 -28.02
CA TYR A 290 -7.37 31.28 -28.36
C TYR A 290 -6.52 31.68 -29.57
N ARG A 291 -5.22 31.36 -29.54
CA ARG A 291 -4.30 31.72 -30.62
C ARG A 291 -4.64 31.03 -31.94
N GLN A 292 -4.97 29.74 -31.94
CA GLN A 292 -5.36 29.04 -33.16
C GLN A 292 -6.64 29.64 -33.77
N LEU A 293 -7.64 29.93 -32.94
CA LEU A 293 -8.86 30.60 -33.39
C LEU A 293 -8.57 32.00 -33.96
N GLN A 294 -7.79 32.84 -33.26
CA GLN A 294 -7.46 34.17 -33.76
C GLN A 294 -6.63 34.12 -35.05
N ILE A 295 -5.64 33.23 -35.19
CA ILE A 295 -4.86 33.08 -36.43
C ILE A 295 -5.77 32.67 -37.60
N PHE A 296 -6.67 31.69 -37.37
CA PHE A 296 -7.61 31.24 -38.40
C PHE A 296 -8.51 32.40 -38.87
N VAL A 297 -9.15 33.08 -37.91
CA VAL A 297 -10.13 34.13 -38.20
C VAL A 297 -9.48 35.39 -38.76
N HIS A 298 -8.34 35.84 -38.21
CA HIS A 298 -7.69 37.07 -38.62
C HIS A 298 -6.82 36.95 -39.87
N HIS A 299 -6.13 35.82 -40.09
CA HIS A 299 -5.26 35.61 -41.26
C HIS A 299 -5.88 34.67 -42.30
N GLN A 300 -6.20 33.43 -41.93
CA GLN A 300 -6.56 32.39 -42.92
C GLN A 300 -7.87 32.68 -43.65
N LEU A 301 -8.82 33.37 -43.01
CA LEU A 301 -10.09 33.77 -43.63
C LEU A 301 -10.03 35.07 -44.48
N VAL A 302 -8.91 35.81 -44.53
CA VAL A 302 -8.84 37.12 -45.24
C VAL A 302 -8.93 36.95 -46.75
N GLU A 303 -8.00 36.18 -47.32
CA GLU A 303 -7.88 36.05 -48.77
C GLU A 303 -9.07 35.29 -49.39
N PRO A 304 -9.62 34.24 -48.74
CA PRO A 304 -10.86 33.62 -49.21
C PRO A 304 -12.08 34.57 -49.17
N LEU A 305 -12.16 35.47 -48.18
CA LEU A 305 -13.20 36.50 -48.14
C LEU A 305 -13.05 37.52 -49.30
N ARG A 306 -11.83 37.99 -49.56
CA ARG A 306 -11.53 38.85 -50.73
C ARG A 306 -11.90 38.15 -52.05
N HIS A 307 -11.56 36.88 -52.19
CA HIS A 307 -11.90 36.06 -53.35
C HIS A 307 -13.42 35.88 -53.52
N ALA A 308 -14.16 35.63 -52.44
CA ALA A 308 -15.62 35.53 -52.45
C ALA A 308 -16.28 36.85 -52.89
N VAL A 309 -15.78 38.00 -52.41
CA VAL A 309 -16.23 39.34 -52.86
C VAL A 309 -15.94 39.54 -54.35
N LYS A 310 -14.70 39.28 -54.78
CA LYS A 310 -14.25 39.44 -56.18
C LYS A 310 -15.06 38.59 -57.16
N LYS A 311 -15.45 37.37 -56.76
CA LYS A 311 -16.31 36.46 -57.54
C LYS A 311 -17.82 36.60 -57.29
N LYS A 312 -18.25 37.62 -56.53
CA LYS A 312 -19.67 37.88 -56.18
C LYS A 312 -20.40 36.67 -55.54
N LYS A 313 -19.68 35.87 -54.76
CA LYS A 313 -20.22 34.71 -54.03
C LYS A 313 -20.85 35.17 -52.72
N GLU A 314 -21.99 35.84 -52.80
CA GLU A 314 -22.64 36.53 -51.67
C GLU A 314 -22.93 35.63 -50.45
N VAL A 315 -23.32 34.36 -50.67
CA VAL A 315 -23.59 33.40 -49.57
C VAL A 315 -22.31 32.99 -48.84
N VAL A 316 -21.22 32.72 -49.58
CA VAL A 316 -19.91 32.42 -48.97
C VAL A 316 -19.39 33.67 -48.25
N ARG A 317 -19.58 34.86 -48.84
CA ARG A 317 -19.21 36.15 -48.23
C ARG A 317 -19.97 36.40 -46.92
N SER A 318 -21.27 36.16 -46.85
CA SER A 318 -22.05 36.40 -45.63
C SER A 318 -21.63 35.48 -44.49
N ILE A 319 -21.40 34.19 -44.77
CA ILE A 319 -20.94 33.21 -43.77
C ILE A 319 -19.53 33.56 -43.26
N LEU A 320 -18.59 33.88 -44.16
CA LEU A 320 -17.23 34.27 -43.75
C LEU A 320 -17.18 35.59 -42.97
N VAL A 321 -18.03 36.57 -43.30
CA VAL A 321 -18.18 37.78 -42.48
C VAL A 321 -18.80 37.44 -41.12
N ALA A 322 -19.80 36.55 -41.08
CA ALA A 322 -20.46 36.16 -39.83
C ALA A 322 -19.49 35.52 -38.83
N ILE A 323 -18.67 34.58 -39.30
CA ILE A 323 -17.59 33.97 -38.50
C ILE A 323 -16.61 35.03 -37.98
N ARG A 324 -16.16 35.96 -38.84
CA ARG A 324 -15.20 36.99 -38.44
C ARG A 324 -15.77 37.95 -37.40
N THR A 325 -16.99 38.47 -37.60
CA THR A 325 -17.64 39.36 -36.64
C THR A 325 -17.93 38.68 -35.30
N MET A 326 -18.12 37.36 -35.29
CA MET A 326 -18.38 36.57 -34.08
C MET A 326 -17.12 36.18 -33.30
N ALA A 327 -16.01 35.90 -33.98
CA ALA A 327 -14.84 35.24 -33.38
C ALA A 327 -13.53 36.05 -33.40
N ALA A 328 -13.44 37.15 -34.16
CA ALA A 328 -12.26 38.02 -34.16
C ALA A 328 -12.26 38.95 -32.95
N ASP A 329 -11.35 38.74 -31.99
CA ASP A 329 -11.11 39.73 -30.92
C ASP A 329 -10.51 41.01 -31.55
N ARG A 330 -10.90 42.17 -31.03
CA ARG A 330 -10.53 43.53 -31.52
C ARG A 330 -10.84 43.87 -32.99
N PHE A 331 -11.81 43.20 -33.63
CA PHE A 331 -12.19 43.46 -35.04
C PHE A 331 -12.40 44.95 -35.40
N GLU A 332 -13.04 45.73 -34.53
CA GLU A 332 -13.27 47.18 -34.76
C GLU A 332 -11.98 48.01 -34.63
N ALA A 333 -11.03 47.60 -33.78
CA ALA A 333 -9.76 48.32 -33.61
C ALA A 333 -8.84 48.12 -34.83
N ASP A 334 -8.86 46.95 -35.47
CA ASP A 334 -8.15 46.72 -36.74
C ASP A 334 -8.76 47.53 -37.90
N ILE A 335 -10.07 47.75 -37.90
CA ILE A 335 -10.73 48.63 -38.88
C ILE A 335 -10.37 50.10 -38.60
N ALA A 336 -10.34 50.52 -37.34
CA ALA A 336 -9.93 51.88 -36.95
C ALA A 336 -8.45 52.16 -37.25
N ALA A 337 -7.55 51.20 -36.98
CA ALA A 337 -6.12 51.29 -37.26
C ALA A 337 -5.81 51.38 -38.78
N ARG A 338 -6.71 50.88 -39.64
CA ARG A 338 -6.63 51.00 -41.10
C ARG A 338 -7.13 52.33 -41.66
N GLY A 339 -7.44 53.31 -40.81
CA GLY A 339 -7.62 54.71 -41.23
C GLY A 339 -8.97 55.02 -41.86
N ALA A 340 -10.06 54.82 -41.12
CA ALA A 340 -11.34 55.48 -41.40
C ALA A 340 -11.61 56.55 -40.32
N PRO A 341 -11.87 57.82 -40.67
CA PRO A 341 -12.13 58.86 -39.68
C PRO A 341 -13.42 58.56 -38.91
N SER A 342 -13.37 58.76 -37.60
CA SER A 342 -14.43 58.46 -36.64
C SER A 342 -15.74 59.19 -36.94
N GLY A 343 -16.84 58.42 -37.05
CA GLY A 343 -18.21 58.95 -37.06
C GLY A 343 -19.02 58.73 -38.35
N VAL A 344 -19.33 57.48 -38.70
CA VAL A 344 -20.31 57.17 -39.78
C VAL A 344 -21.24 56.03 -39.37
N SER A 345 -22.55 56.25 -39.49
CA SER A 345 -23.59 55.28 -39.12
C SER A 345 -23.86 54.23 -40.22
N THR A 346 -23.83 52.95 -39.82
CA THR A 346 -24.58 51.74 -40.30
C THR A 346 -24.92 51.47 -41.78
N LYS A 347 -24.56 52.29 -42.79
CA LYS A 347 -25.03 52.10 -44.19
C LYS A 347 -23.97 51.92 -45.29
N THR A 348 -22.69 51.75 -44.96
CA THR A 348 -21.61 51.74 -45.99
C THR A 348 -20.65 50.54 -45.98
N ALA A 349 -21.11 49.35 -45.58
CA ALA A 349 -20.36 48.08 -45.73
C ALA A 349 -20.11 47.65 -47.20
N LYS A 350 -20.46 48.48 -48.20
CA LYS A 350 -20.35 48.18 -49.64
C LYS A 350 -19.16 48.84 -50.36
N ARG A 351 -18.30 49.61 -49.68
CA ARG A 351 -17.28 50.45 -50.36
C ARG A 351 -15.81 50.29 -49.94
N SER A 352 -15.50 49.47 -48.93
CA SER A 352 -14.12 49.29 -48.41
C SER A 352 -13.30 48.15 -49.04
N ILE A 353 -13.82 47.43 -50.04
CA ILE A 353 -13.18 46.21 -50.61
C ILE A 353 -12.62 46.46 -52.03
N ARG A 354 -12.25 47.71 -52.36
CA ARG A 354 -11.80 48.07 -53.73
C ARG A 354 -10.36 48.55 -53.86
N ASP A 355 -9.72 48.97 -52.76
CA ASP A 355 -8.36 49.54 -52.76
C ASP A 355 -7.40 48.79 -51.81
N ASP A 356 -7.50 47.46 -51.79
CA ASP A 356 -6.56 46.56 -51.06
C ASP A 356 -5.29 46.24 -51.88
N SER A 357 -4.95 47.08 -52.87
CA SER A 357 -3.86 46.87 -53.83
C SER A 357 -2.47 47.26 -53.30
N ALA A 358 -2.37 47.77 -52.07
CA ALA A 358 -1.16 48.37 -51.52
C ALA A 358 -0.91 48.01 -50.04
N SER A 359 -0.82 46.72 -49.72
CA SER A 359 -0.25 46.23 -48.44
C SER A 359 0.18 44.76 -48.51
N GLN A 360 1.26 44.48 -49.25
CA GLN A 360 2.06 43.25 -49.08
C GLN A 360 3.13 43.39 -47.97
N GLN A 361 3.06 44.45 -47.17
CA GLN A 361 3.85 44.68 -45.96
C GLN A 361 2.94 45.14 -44.83
N ALA A 362 2.23 44.18 -44.24
CA ALA A 362 1.46 44.34 -43.00
C ALA A 362 1.42 43.00 -42.23
N ASP A 363 2.55 42.29 -42.23
CA ASP A 363 2.81 41.24 -41.24
C ASP A 363 3.02 41.87 -39.86
N ASP A 364 2.80 41.09 -38.79
CA ASP A 364 2.78 41.51 -37.38
C ASP A 364 1.66 42.49 -36.97
N ILE A 365 0.40 42.07 -37.16
CA ILE A 365 -0.61 42.34 -36.12
C ILE A 365 -0.13 41.60 -34.86
N ARG A 366 0.43 42.32 -33.89
CA ARG A 366 0.82 41.77 -32.58
C ARG A 366 -0.42 41.31 -31.81
N MET A 367 -0.81 40.06 -32.02
CA MET A 367 -1.87 39.40 -31.27
C MET A 367 -1.45 39.23 -29.80
N GLU A 368 -2.10 39.93 -28.89
CA GLU A 368 -1.95 39.72 -27.45
C GLU A 368 -2.35 38.28 -27.08
N GLN A 369 -1.45 37.52 -26.46
CA GLN A 369 -1.79 36.18 -25.95
C GLN A 369 -2.74 36.27 -24.76
N ARG A 370 -4.01 35.92 -24.95
CA ARG A 370 -5.03 35.91 -23.88
C ARG A 370 -5.29 34.48 -23.39
N PRO A 371 -5.39 34.23 -22.07
CA PRO A 371 -5.79 32.95 -21.50
C PRO A 371 -7.31 32.77 -21.51
N VAL A 372 -7.97 33.13 -22.62
CA VAL A 372 -9.44 33.20 -22.74
C VAL A 372 -9.89 32.20 -23.80
N ALA A 373 -10.65 31.19 -23.40
CA ALA A 373 -11.25 30.25 -24.34
C ALA A 373 -12.43 30.89 -25.10
N PRO A 374 -12.73 30.44 -26.33
CA PRO A 374 -14.05 30.69 -26.92
C PRO A 374 -15.14 30.02 -26.08
N ASN A 375 -16.34 30.59 -26.05
CA ASN A 375 -17.49 29.94 -25.41
C ASN A 375 -17.96 28.72 -26.23
N SER A 376 -18.64 27.74 -25.62
CA SER A 376 -19.12 26.53 -26.32
C SER A 376 -19.98 26.89 -27.54
N THR A 377 -20.91 27.84 -27.37
CA THR A 377 -21.75 28.41 -28.43
C THR A 377 -20.95 29.08 -29.54
N GLN A 378 -19.92 29.85 -29.19
CA GLN A 378 -19.06 30.54 -30.17
C GLN A 378 -18.29 29.51 -31.01
N LEU A 379 -17.74 28.48 -30.38
CA LEU A 379 -17.00 27.42 -31.05
C LEU A 379 -17.92 26.56 -31.95
N TYR A 380 -19.10 26.18 -31.45
CA TYR A 380 -20.11 25.44 -32.22
C TYR A 380 -20.53 26.23 -33.47
N MET A 381 -20.94 27.49 -33.30
CA MET A 381 -21.39 28.33 -34.41
C MET A 381 -20.30 28.52 -35.48
N VAL A 382 -19.04 28.71 -35.07
CA VAL A 382 -17.90 28.77 -36.01
C VAL A 382 -17.74 27.45 -36.77
N ARG A 383 -17.72 26.31 -36.07
CA ARG A 383 -17.57 24.99 -36.70
C ARG A 383 -18.71 24.67 -37.68
N THR A 384 -19.97 24.80 -37.25
CA THR A 384 -21.16 24.51 -38.08
C THR A 384 -21.21 25.38 -39.34
N MET A 385 -20.86 26.67 -39.21
CA MET A 385 -20.75 27.58 -40.37
C MET A 385 -19.64 27.13 -41.34
N LEU A 386 -18.49 26.66 -40.85
CA LEU A 386 -17.39 26.16 -41.69
C LEU A 386 -17.70 24.80 -42.34
N GLU A 387 -18.35 23.89 -41.62
CA GLU A 387 -18.78 22.57 -42.12
C GLU A 387 -19.82 22.70 -43.24
N SER A 388 -20.70 23.70 -43.16
CA SER A 388 -21.66 24.03 -44.24
C SER A 388 -20.96 24.52 -45.52
N LEU A 389 -19.85 25.27 -45.40
CA LEU A 389 -19.02 25.68 -46.54
C LEU A 389 -18.24 24.49 -47.13
N ALA A 390 -17.76 23.58 -46.27
CA ALA A 390 -17.10 22.35 -46.70
C ALA A 390 -18.05 21.35 -47.39
N GLY A 391 -19.37 21.55 -47.32
CA GLY A 391 -20.39 20.73 -47.95
C GLY A 391 -20.66 19.40 -47.24
N ARG A 392 -20.48 19.35 -45.91
CA ARG A 392 -20.79 18.16 -45.09
C ARG A 392 -22.25 18.10 -44.58
N GLY A 393 -23.09 19.08 -44.91
CA GLY A 393 -24.51 19.13 -44.50
C GLY A 393 -25.50 18.83 -45.63
N ASN A 394 -26.73 18.44 -45.27
CA ASN A 394 -27.82 17.92 -46.12
C ASN A 394 -28.45 18.94 -47.10
N SER A 395 -27.63 19.67 -47.86
CA SER A 395 -28.07 20.61 -48.90
C SER A 395 -27.87 20.02 -50.30
N HIS A 396 -28.96 19.85 -51.06
CA HIS A 396 -28.91 19.48 -52.48
C HIS A 396 -28.12 20.48 -53.36
N HIS A 397 -27.79 21.67 -52.85
CA HIS A 397 -26.74 22.54 -53.38
C HIS A 397 -25.53 22.59 -52.45
N THR A 398 -24.44 21.90 -52.81
CA THR A 398 -23.18 21.92 -52.07
C THR A 398 -22.41 23.23 -52.31
N LEU A 399 -22.27 24.06 -51.26
CA LEU A 399 -21.44 25.27 -51.30
C LEU A 399 -19.95 24.98 -51.58
N ARG A 400 -19.49 23.74 -51.35
CA ARG A 400 -18.13 23.24 -51.60
C ARG A 400 -17.58 23.60 -52.99
N LYS A 401 -18.44 23.68 -54.04
CA LYS A 401 -18.03 24.04 -55.41
C LYS A 401 -17.71 25.53 -55.61
N ASP A 402 -18.20 26.38 -54.71
CA ASP A 402 -18.04 27.83 -54.73
C ASP A 402 -16.94 28.34 -53.79
N VAL A 403 -16.34 27.43 -53.02
CA VAL A 403 -15.25 27.69 -52.07
C VAL A 403 -13.91 27.33 -52.70
N ASP A 404 -12.86 28.08 -52.36
CA ASP A 404 -11.52 27.86 -52.89
C ASP A 404 -10.85 26.59 -52.29
N PRO A 405 -10.15 25.74 -53.08
CA PRO A 405 -9.52 24.51 -52.57
C PRO A 405 -8.41 24.71 -51.52
N GLN A 406 -7.82 25.90 -51.40
CA GLN A 406 -6.89 26.21 -50.31
C GLN A 406 -7.65 26.54 -49.03
N LEU A 407 -8.78 27.26 -49.11
CA LEU A 407 -9.69 27.44 -47.97
C LEU A 407 -10.29 26.10 -47.53
N LEU A 408 -10.73 25.22 -48.44
CA LEU A 408 -11.29 23.92 -48.05
C LEU A 408 -10.31 23.09 -47.20
N ARG A 409 -9.01 23.08 -47.55
CA ARG A 409 -7.98 22.40 -46.74
C ARG A 409 -7.77 23.07 -45.38
N ALA A 410 -7.74 24.41 -45.32
CA ALA A 410 -7.64 25.12 -44.05
C ALA A 410 -8.87 24.89 -43.14
N ILE A 411 -10.07 24.75 -43.72
CA ILE A 411 -11.30 24.37 -43.01
C ILE A 411 -11.22 22.94 -42.50
N GLU A 412 -10.79 21.99 -43.33
CA GLU A 412 -10.65 20.58 -42.95
C GLU A 412 -9.58 20.40 -41.84
N GLU A 413 -8.46 21.13 -41.90
CA GLU A 413 -7.44 21.18 -40.84
C GLU A 413 -7.97 21.83 -39.55
N PHE A 414 -8.61 23.01 -39.64
CA PHE A 414 -9.19 23.69 -38.48
C PHE A 414 -10.29 22.87 -37.81
N ASN A 415 -11.18 22.23 -38.57
CA ASN A 415 -12.25 21.39 -38.04
C ASN A 415 -11.71 20.08 -37.44
N SER A 416 -10.55 19.58 -37.89
CA SER A 416 -9.85 18.46 -37.27
C SER A 416 -9.20 18.87 -35.94
N ASP A 417 -8.46 19.97 -35.90
CA ASP A 417 -7.80 20.45 -34.67
C ASP A 417 -8.84 20.88 -33.61
N SER A 418 -9.88 21.61 -34.02
CA SER A 418 -10.92 22.14 -33.11
C SER A 418 -11.95 21.12 -32.63
N PHE A 419 -11.93 19.88 -33.16
CA PHE A 419 -12.75 18.79 -32.65
C PHE A 419 -12.40 18.46 -31.19
N PHE A 420 -11.11 18.51 -30.85
CA PHE A 420 -10.63 18.16 -29.51
C PHE A 420 -10.74 19.31 -28.49
N TRP A 421 -11.10 20.53 -28.93
CA TRP A 421 -11.09 21.70 -28.05
C TRP A 421 -12.10 21.64 -26.89
N PRO A 422 -13.36 21.19 -27.06
CA PRO A 422 -14.29 21.06 -25.93
C PRO A 422 -13.74 20.15 -24.81
N TYR A 423 -13.18 19.00 -25.18
CA TYR A 423 -12.55 18.05 -24.25
C TYR A 423 -11.34 18.64 -23.52
N LEU A 424 -10.49 19.40 -24.23
CA LEU A 424 -9.30 20.03 -23.65
C LEU A 424 -9.65 21.26 -22.79
N LEU A 425 -10.74 21.96 -23.09
CA LEU A 425 -11.25 23.07 -22.28
C LEU A 425 -11.92 22.54 -21.00
N ASN A 426 -12.66 21.44 -21.09
CA ASN A 426 -13.23 20.68 -19.97
C ASN A 426 -12.27 19.54 -19.55
N TYR A 427 -10.98 19.87 -19.38
CA TYR A 427 -9.91 18.88 -19.16
C TYR A 427 -10.17 17.94 -17.97
N THR A 428 -10.70 18.47 -16.87
CA THR A 428 -10.84 17.75 -15.61
C THR A 428 -11.93 16.68 -15.66
N ASP A 429 -13.12 17.02 -16.17
CA ASP A 429 -14.19 16.04 -16.38
C ASP A 429 -13.81 15.05 -17.52
N SER A 430 -13.15 15.52 -18.59
CA SER A 430 -12.66 14.65 -19.66
C SER A 430 -11.62 13.64 -19.18
N LEU A 431 -10.70 14.04 -18.30
CA LEU A 431 -9.70 13.17 -17.68
C LEU A 431 -10.35 12.16 -16.72
N GLN A 432 -11.41 12.54 -16.01
CA GLN A 432 -12.19 11.60 -15.20
C GLN A 432 -12.87 10.53 -16.06
N GLN A 433 -13.54 10.93 -17.14
CA GLN A 433 -14.20 9.99 -18.07
C GLN A 433 -13.21 9.07 -18.80
N CYS A 434 -12.03 9.57 -19.20
CA CYS A 434 -10.95 8.75 -19.76
C CYS A 434 -10.36 7.71 -18.79
N CYS A 435 -10.57 7.91 -17.47
CA CYS A 435 -10.05 7.04 -16.42
C CYS A 435 -11.16 6.32 -15.65
N ASP A 436 -12.40 6.30 -16.16
CA ASP A 436 -13.50 5.62 -15.48
C ASP A 436 -13.34 4.10 -15.54
N LEU A 437 -13.55 3.48 -14.40
CA LEU A 437 -13.49 2.03 -14.16
C LEU A 437 -14.62 1.59 -13.22
N SER A 438 -15.61 2.46 -12.95
CA SER A 438 -16.76 2.19 -12.08
C SER A 438 -17.57 0.97 -12.53
N GLN A 439 -17.66 0.78 -13.85
CA GLN A 439 -18.40 -0.30 -14.52
C GLN A 439 -17.91 -1.72 -14.22
N LEU A 440 -16.76 -1.89 -13.54
CA LEU A 440 -16.30 -3.20 -13.13
C LEU A 440 -17.17 -3.83 -12.02
N TRP A 441 -17.96 -3.04 -11.28
CA TRP A 441 -18.61 -3.46 -10.03
C TRP A 441 -20.13 -3.55 -10.07
N TYR A 442 -20.79 -2.76 -10.93
CA TYR A 442 -22.22 -2.97 -11.15
C TYR A 442 -22.44 -4.40 -11.70
N ARG A 443 -23.55 -5.01 -11.29
CA ARG A 443 -23.90 -6.40 -11.65
C ARG A 443 -25.41 -6.67 -11.63
N GLU A 444 -26.21 -5.62 -11.86
CA GLU A 444 -27.67 -5.69 -11.76
C GLU A 444 -28.29 -6.58 -12.85
N PHE A 445 -27.71 -6.62 -14.05
CA PHE A 445 -28.17 -7.51 -15.12
C PHE A 445 -27.94 -8.99 -14.75
N TYR A 446 -26.75 -9.33 -14.24
CA TYR A 446 -26.51 -10.69 -13.73
C TYR A 446 -27.35 -11.04 -12.50
N LEU A 447 -27.66 -10.07 -11.62
CA LEU A 447 -28.57 -10.30 -10.48
C LEU A 447 -29.99 -10.63 -10.94
N GLU A 448 -30.54 -9.89 -11.91
CA GLU A 448 -31.89 -10.19 -12.43
C GLU A 448 -31.93 -11.51 -13.21
N MET A 449 -30.85 -11.89 -13.91
CA MET A 449 -30.71 -13.23 -14.51
C MET A 449 -30.82 -14.38 -13.49
N THR A 450 -30.48 -14.16 -12.21
CA THR A 450 -30.71 -15.17 -11.15
C THR A 450 -32.19 -15.40 -10.82
N ASN A 451 -33.10 -14.60 -11.38
CA ASN A 451 -34.54 -14.62 -11.13
C ASN A 451 -34.92 -14.49 -9.64
N GLY A 452 -34.05 -13.86 -8.83
CA GLY A 452 -34.24 -13.67 -7.39
C GLY A 452 -33.71 -14.80 -6.51
N ALA A 453 -32.94 -15.75 -7.08
CA ALA A 453 -32.19 -16.73 -6.28
C ALA A 453 -31.06 -16.09 -5.46
N ARG A 454 -30.47 -14.99 -5.96
CA ARG A 454 -29.52 -14.14 -5.24
C ARG A 454 -30.12 -12.75 -5.06
N ILE A 455 -29.90 -12.15 -3.88
CA ILE A 455 -30.15 -10.72 -3.63
C ILE A 455 -28.90 -9.88 -3.86
N GLN A 456 -27.72 -10.49 -3.65
CA GLN A 456 -26.40 -9.97 -3.99
C GLN A 456 -25.44 -11.16 -4.15
N PHE A 457 -24.35 -10.99 -4.89
CA PHE A 457 -23.27 -12.00 -5.05
C PHE A 457 -22.23 -11.89 -3.92
N ASP A 458 -21.53 -13.00 -3.66
CA ASP A 458 -20.47 -13.09 -2.66
C ASP A 458 -19.20 -12.31 -3.09
N ILE A 459 -18.39 -11.86 -2.13
CA ILE A 459 -17.22 -10.98 -2.37
C ILE A 459 -16.22 -11.59 -3.36
N ASP A 460 -16.08 -12.92 -3.36
CA ASP A 460 -15.18 -13.67 -4.27
C ASP A 460 -15.53 -13.50 -5.76
N MET A 461 -16.71 -12.95 -6.07
CA MET A 461 -17.21 -12.69 -7.43
C MET A 461 -17.21 -11.18 -7.77
N SER A 462 -16.58 -10.33 -6.96
CA SER A 462 -16.64 -8.86 -7.06
C SER A 462 -15.39 -8.17 -7.64
N MET A 463 -15.57 -7.02 -8.29
CA MET A 463 -14.52 -6.17 -8.90
C MET A 463 -14.88 -4.67 -8.75
N PRO A 464 -14.13 -3.73 -8.11
CA PRO A 464 -14.67 -2.45 -7.54
C PRO A 464 -14.90 -1.25 -8.52
N CYS A 465 -15.79 -0.25 -8.33
CA CYS A 465 -16.71 0.16 -7.23
C CYS A 465 -17.77 1.25 -7.69
N ARG A 466 -18.90 1.45 -6.96
CA ARG A 466 -20.01 2.50 -7.06
C ARG A 466 -21.32 2.02 -7.76
N ALA A 467 -22.57 2.47 -7.46
CA ALA A 467 -23.24 3.36 -6.45
C ALA A 467 -24.77 2.98 -6.24
N PHE A 468 -25.55 3.63 -5.32
CA PHE A 468 -26.89 3.27 -4.71
C PHE A 468 -26.98 1.88 -4.06
N LEU A 469 -26.34 0.91 -4.69
CA LEU A 469 -25.52 -0.08 -4.02
C LEU A 469 -24.51 0.53 -3.00
N TYR A 470 -24.50 1.83 -2.67
CA TYR A 470 -23.50 2.46 -1.80
C TYR A 470 -23.45 1.81 -0.41
N ASP A 471 -24.58 1.40 0.15
CA ASP A 471 -24.61 0.70 1.44
C ASP A 471 -24.05 -0.73 1.31
N GLU A 472 -24.32 -1.41 0.18
CA GLU A 472 -23.75 -2.72 -0.15
C GLU A 472 -22.23 -2.62 -0.41
N ILE A 473 -21.78 -1.57 -1.09
CA ILE A 473 -20.38 -1.20 -1.32
C ILE A 473 -19.68 -0.89 -0.01
N GLU A 474 -20.33 -0.13 0.87
CA GLU A 474 -19.73 0.23 2.14
C GLU A 474 -19.58 -1.01 3.02
N ALA A 475 -20.58 -1.89 3.06
CA ALA A 475 -20.49 -3.18 3.74
C ALA A 475 -19.39 -4.09 3.12
N GLU A 476 -19.37 -4.22 1.79
CA GLU A 476 -18.38 -5.03 1.05
C GLU A 476 -16.96 -4.47 1.24
N ALA A 477 -16.77 -3.16 1.12
CA ALA A 477 -15.49 -2.48 1.28
C ALA A 477 -15.01 -2.51 2.73
N ASN A 478 -15.89 -2.36 3.72
CA ASN A 478 -15.52 -2.51 5.13
C ASN A 478 -15.03 -3.95 5.41
N LEU A 479 -15.78 -4.98 4.97
CA LEU A 479 -15.39 -6.38 5.17
C LEU A 479 -14.12 -6.75 4.40
N ALA A 480 -13.99 -6.33 3.14
CA ALA A 480 -12.79 -6.54 2.33
C ALA A 480 -11.57 -5.78 2.88
N PHE A 481 -11.77 -4.59 3.47
CA PHE A 481 -10.70 -3.82 4.09
C PHE A 481 -10.24 -4.43 5.43
N ASP A 482 -11.17 -4.90 6.26
CA ASP A 482 -10.83 -5.66 7.49
C ASP A 482 -10.03 -6.93 7.14
N GLN A 483 -10.50 -7.70 6.15
CA GLN A 483 -9.76 -8.87 5.65
C GLN A 483 -8.40 -8.49 5.07
N LEU A 484 -8.30 -7.40 4.31
CA LEU A 484 -7.04 -6.88 3.78
C LEU A 484 -6.06 -6.53 4.90
N VAL A 485 -6.50 -5.81 5.94
CA VAL A 485 -5.66 -5.42 7.08
C VAL A 485 -5.16 -6.67 7.83
N ILE A 486 -6.03 -7.65 8.08
CA ILE A 486 -5.65 -8.90 8.75
C ILE A 486 -4.63 -9.67 7.89
N CYS A 487 -4.96 -9.97 6.63
CA CYS A 487 -4.11 -10.74 5.72
C CYS A 487 -2.76 -10.04 5.44
N LEU A 488 -2.77 -8.72 5.28
CA LEU A 488 -1.55 -7.92 5.08
C LEU A 488 -0.68 -7.93 6.32
N SER A 489 -1.26 -7.78 7.51
CA SER A 489 -0.52 -7.79 8.78
C SER A 489 0.08 -9.17 9.06
N ASP A 490 -0.67 -10.25 8.84
CA ASP A 490 -0.17 -11.62 8.99
C ASP A 490 0.97 -11.94 7.99
N HIS A 491 0.86 -11.46 6.75
CA HIS A 491 1.92 -11.65 5.75
C HIS A 491 3.17 -10.82 6.10
N ILE A 492 3.02 -9.55 6.48
CA ILE A 492 4.11 -8.68 6.95
C ILE A 492 4.82 -9.34 8.14
N PHE A 493 4.07 -9.80 9.13
CA PHE A 493 4.60 -10.51 10.29
C PHE A 493 5.39 -11.75 9.88
N SER A 494 4.77 -12.68 9.14
CA SER A 494 5.40 -13.92 8.71
C SER A 494 6.66 -13.68 7.87
N TYR A 495 6.64 -12.68 6.99
CA TYR A 495 7.80 -12.27 6.19
C TYR A 495 8.97 -11.81 7.07
N TYR A 496 8.74 -10.83 7.95
CA TYR A 496 9.80 -10.29 8.80
C TYR A 496 10.29 -11.32 9.83
N LYS A 497 9.43 -12.19 10.33
CA LYS A 497 9.81 -13.32 11.21
C LYS A 497 10.71 -14.32 10.50
N ASN A 498 10.36 -14.74 9.28
CA ASN A 498 11.18 -15.64 8.46
C ASN A 498 12.52 -14.99 8.07
N LEU A 499 12.54 -13.68 7.84
CA LEU A 499 13.76 -12.92 7.60
C LEU A 499 14.66 -12.87 8.84
N ALA A 500 14.11 -12.59 10.03
CA ALA A 500 14.86 -12.58 11.29
C ALA A 500 15.47 -13.95 11.61
N ALA A 501 14.64 -15.00 11.58
CA ALA A 501 15.07 -16.38 11.80
C ALA A 501 16.10 -16.83 10.74
N SER A 502 16.04 -16.29 9.52
CA SER A 502 17.08 -16.50 8.51
C SER A 502 18.39 -15.78 8.83
N ILE A 503 18.35 -14.52 9.28
CA ILE A 503 19.55 -13.74 9.60
C ILE A 503 20.30 -14.33 10.80
N HIS A 504 19.57 -14.82 11.80
CA HIS A 504 20.15 -15.43 13.02
C HIS A 504 20.50 -16.92 12.87
N MET A 505 20.27 -17.53 11.70
CA MET A 505 20.68 -18.90 11.43
C MET A 505 22.17 -18.95 11.09
N ASP A 506 22.91 -19.80 11.79
CA ASP A 506 24.34 -20.05 11.55
C ASP A 506 24.62 -20.36 10.07
N GLU A 507 25.62 -19.68 9.51
CA GLU A 507 25.97 -19.75 8.10
C GLU A 507 26.60 -21.11 7.74
N ALA A 508 27.40 -21.69 8.64
CA ALA A 508 28.01 -23.00 8.44
C ALA A 508 26.92 -24.10 8.40
N PHE A 509 26.01 -24.11 9.36
CA PHE A 509 24.84 -24.99 9.38
C PHE A 509 23.98 -24.81 8.12
N ARG A 510 23.70 -23.56 7.69
CA ARG A 510 22.93 -23.27 6.47
C ARG A 510 23.61 -23.85 5.24
N SER A 511 24.93 -23.67 5.10
CA SER A 511 25.73 -24.19 3.99
C SER A 511 25.66 -25.71 3.92
N GLU A 512 25.90 -26.39 5.05
CA GLU A 512 25.85 -27.86 5.13
C GLU A 512 24.43 -28.42 4.87
N ALA A 513 23.39 -27.79 5.45
CA ALA A 513 22.00 -28.19 5.22
C ALA A 513 21.60 -28.03 3.75
N ASN A 514 22.07 -26.97 3.08
CA ASN A 514 21.84 -26.76 1.64
C ASN A 514 22.59 -27.80 0.78
N ALA A 515 23.85 -28.12 1.11
CA ALA A 515 24.60 -29.18 0.44
C ALA A 515 23.94 -30.56 0.58
N ARG A 516 23.29 -30.83 1.72
CA ARG A 516 22.48 -32.04 1.98
C ARG A 516 21.05 -31.96 1.42
N GLY A 517 20.71 -30.93 0.65
CA GLY A 517 19.43 -30.82 -0.07
C GLY A 517 18.24 -30.26 0.73
N ALA A 518 18.43 -29.84 1.99
CA ALA A 518 17.33 -29.35 2.84
C ALA A 518 16.74 -27.99 2.39
N ARG A 519 17.47 -27.24 1.56
CA ARG A 519 17.10 -25.96 0.93
C ARG A 519 16.44 -24.97 1.91
N LEU A 520 17.30 -24.25 2.62
CA LEU A 520 16.99 -23.11 3.49
C LEU A 520 17.36 -21.79 2.76
N PRO A 521 16.53 -21.30 1.82
CA PRO A 521 16.74 -20.01 1.17
C PRO A 521 16.49 -18.86 2.16
N LEU A 522 17.01 -17.67 1.85
CA LEU A 522 16.48 -16.44 2.45
C LEU A 522 15.14 -16.08 1.76
N PRO A 523 14.20 -15.43 2.46
CA PRO A 523 12.98 -14.94 1.83
C PRO A 523 13.31 -13.87 0.77
N PRO A 524 12.58 -13.84 -0.36
CA PRO A 524 12.82 -12.87 -1.44
C PRO A 524 12.49 -11.44 -0.98
N PRO A 525 13.20 -10.39 -1.45
CA PRO A 525 12.98 -9.03 -0.98
C PRO A 525 11.60 -8.48 -1.42
N VAL A 526 10.71 -8.20 -0.45
CA VAL A 526 9.38 -7.60 -0.69
C VAL A 526 9.33 -6.14 -0.22
N ARG A 527 8.60 -5.29 -0.95
CA ARG A 527 8.52 -3.83 -0.75
C ARG A 527 7.40 -3.37 0.20
N TYR A 528 7.33 -3.94 1.40
CA TYR A 528 6.31 -3.55 2.39
C TYR A 528 6.47 -2.12 2.93
N SER A 529 7.66 -1.51 2.82
CA SER A 529 7.92 -0.14 3.30
C SER A 529 6.98 0.92 2.72
N VAL A 530 6.51 0.75 1.48
CA VAL A 530 5.57 1.68 0.85
C VAL A 530 4.19 1.60 1.50
N LEU A 531 3.73 0.41 1.88
CA LEU A 531 2.44 0.18 2.56
C LEU A 531 2.51 0.61 4.03
N ILE A 532 3.58 0.23 4.72
CA ILE A 532 3.87 0.64 6.11
C ILE A 532 3.99 2.17 6.22
N GLY A 533 4.50 2.86 5.20
CA GLY A 533 4.60 4.32 5.16
C GLY A 533 3.27 5.06 4.94
N GLN A 534 2.16 4.38 4.63
CA GLN A 534 0.86 5.03 4.38
C GLN A 534 0.19 5.46 5.69
N ARG A 535 0.16 6.78 5.94
CA ARG A 535 -0.55 7.41 7.06
C ARG A 535 -1.93 7.97 6.71
N HIS A 536 -2.26 8.03 5.42
CA HIS A 536 -3.51 8.61 4.91
C HIS A 536 -3.87 7.94 3.58
N VAL A 537 -4.73 6.94 3.65
CA VAL A 537 -5.36 6.29 2.50
C VAL A 537 -6.79 6.83 2.37
N SER A 538 -7.10 7.47 1.25
CA SER A 538 -8.46 7.98 0.98
C SER A 538 -9.35 6.86 0.43
N LEU A 539 -10.33 6.42 1.22
CA LEU A 539 -11.30 5.38 0.84
C LEU A 539 -12.71 5.79 1.27
N LEU A 540 -13.67 5.79 0.34
CA LEU A 540 -15.08 6.21 0.60
C LEU A 540 -15.20 7.57 1.35
N GLY A 541 -14.32 8.53 1.02
CA GLY A 541 -14.26 9.85 1.67
C GLY A 541 -13.57 9.87 3.04
N ARG A 542 -13.16 8.72 3.57
CA ARG A 542 -12.45 8.56 4.85
C ARG A 542 -10.94 8.66 4.63
N SER A 543 -10.22 9.20 5.62
CA SER A 543 -8.76 9.13 5.72
C SER A 543 -8.39 7.99 6.67
N ILE A 544 -7.78 6.92 6.15
CA ILE A 544 -7.39 5.76 6.93
C ILE A 544 -5.86 5.74 7.14
N ASP A 545 -5.42 5.65 8.40
CA ASP A 545 -4.02 5.44 8.75
C ASP A 545 -3.68 3.95 8.76
N LEU A 546 -3.15 3.46 7.64
CA LEU A 546 -2.80 2.05 7.46
C LEU A 546 -1.62 1.63 8.35
N ASN A 547 -0.68 2.54 8.65
CA ASN A 547 0.42 2.28 9.59
C ASN A 547 -0.14 1.94 10.98
N ARG A 548 -1.07 2.75 11.48
CA ARG A 548 -1.73 2.54 12.78
C ARG A 548 -2.58 1.27 12.85
N LEU A 549 -3.13 0.79 11.73
CA LEU A 549 -3.91 -0.45 11.68
C LEU A 549 -3.04 -1.71 11.63
N ILE A 550 -1.90 -1.66 10.94
CA ILE A 550 -0.94 -2.80 10.88
C ILE A 550 -0.14 -2.92 12.19
N MET A 551 0.14 -1.78 12.85
CA MET A 551 1.00 -1.73 14.04
C MET A 551 0.63 -2.70 15.16
N PRO A 552 -0.62 -2.78 15.66
CA PRO A 552 -0.98 -3.65 16.80
C PRO A 552 -0.69 -5.13 16.55
N THR A 553 -0.99 -5.62 15.34
CA THR A 553 -0.74 -7.02 14.94
C THR A 553 0.75 -7.34 14.84
N VAL A 554 1.58 -6.34 14.49
CA VAL A 554 3.04 -6.49 14.45
C VAL A 554 3.67 -6.32 15.85
N GLN A 555 3.15 -5.41 16.68
CA GLN A 555 3.61 -5.14 18.05
C GLN A 555 3.49 -6.37 18.96
N GLN A 556 2.39 -7.13 18.84
CA GLN A 556 2.18 -8.35 19.64
C GLN A 556 3.27 -9.43 19.46
N ILE A 557 4.13 -9.35 18.43
CA ILE A 557 4.99 -10.47 18.03
C ILE A 557 6.38 -10.07 17.51
N THR A 558 7.00 -9.03 18.07
CA THR A 558 8.43 -8.75 17.82
C THR A 558 9.34 -9.11 18.97
N ALA A 559 10.09 -10.20 18.79
CA ALA A 559 11.37 -10.38 19.49
C ALA A 559 12.34 -9.24 19.12
N SER A 560 13.22 -8.88 20.06
CA SER A 560 14.26 -7.82 19.94
C SER A 560 15.01 -7.74 18.60
N GLN A 561 15.15 -8.87 17.92
CA GLN A 561 15.94 -9.06 16.70
C GLN A 561 15.47 -8.27 15.46
N LEU A 562 14.25 -7.71 15.45
CA LEU A 562 13.71 -6.97 14.30
C LEU A 562 13.72 -5.43 14.47
N ARG A 563 13.97 -4.92 15.68
CA ARG A 563 13.79 -3.49 16.04
C ARG A 563 14.45 -2.55 15.03
N ASN A 564 15.75 -2.71 14.80
CA ASN A 564 16.52 -1.83 13.91
C ASN A 564 16.04 -1.83 12.44
N ARG A 565 15.41 -2.92 11.96
CA ARG A 565 14.91 -3.00 10.57
C ARG A 565 13.46 -2.55 10.43
N CYS A 566 12.59 -2.84 11.42
CA CYS A 566 11.23 -2.31 11.47
C CYS A 566 11.22 -0.79 11.70
N GLN A 567 12.13 -0.28 12.53
CA GLN A 567 12.27 1.16 12.79
C GLN A 567 12.79 1.92 11.56
N THR A 568 13.74 1.36 10.78
CA THR A 568 14.10 1.92 9.46
C THR A 568 12.98 1.78 8.40
N ALA A 569 12.00 0.90 8.62
CA ALA A 569 10.81 0.79 7.77
C ALA A 569 9.67 1.73 8.20
N GLY A 570 9.83 2.50 9.29
CA GLY A 570 8.85 3.47 9.77
C GLY A 570 7.82 2.94 10.78
N LEU A 571 8.03 1.76 11.37
CA LEU A 571 7.20 1.24 12.46
C LEU A 571 7.74 1.73 13.82
N SER A 572 6.88 2.36 14.61
CA SER A 572 7.17 2.74 16.00
C SER A 572 6.71 1.64 16.95
N LEU A 573 7.55 0.60 17.10
CA LEU A 573 7.29 -0.49 18.04
C LEU A 573 7.61 -0.06 19.48
N ASP A 574 6.87 -0.61 20.44
CA ASP A 574 7.19 -0.47 21.87
C ASP A 574 8.55 -1.08 22.21
N ASP A 575 9.07 -0.75 23.39
CA ASP A 575 10.33 -1.32 23.84
C ASP A 575 10.21 -2.84 24.06
N PHE A 576 11.19 -3.59 23.57
CA PHE A 576 11.16 -5.05 23.67
C PHE A 576 11.21 -5.53 25.12
N ASP A 577 11.93 -4.83 25.99
CA ASP A 577 12.07 -5.27 27.38
C ASP A 577 10.73 -5.06 28.11
N SER A 578 9.96 -4.02 27.75
CA SER A 578 8.57 -3.84 28.22
C SER A 578 7.64 -4.96 27.76
N LEU A 579 7.66 -5.30 26.46
CA LEU A 579 6.86 -6.41 25.91
C LEU A 579 7.23 -7.77 26.52
N LEU A 580 8.52 -8.01 26.76
CA LEU A 580 9.01 -9.23 27.42
C LEU A 580 8.57 -9.28 28.88
N SER A 581 8.66 -8.17 29.61
CA SER A 581 8.25 -8.06 31.01
C SER A 581 6.74 -8.28 31.18
N GLU A 582 5.93 -7.77 30.26
CA GLU A 582 4.48 -8.03 30.23
C GLU A 582 4.20 -9.53 29.99
N ALA A 583 4.81 -10.14 28.97
CA ALA A 583 4.65 -11.57 28.67
C ALA A 583 5.15 -12.48 29.82
N ASN A 584 6.19 -12.05 30.53
CA ASN A 584 6.75 -12.70 31.72
C ASN A 584 5.91 -12.47 32.99
N GLU A 585 4.88 -11.62 32.96
CA GLU A 585 4.08 -11.12 34.11
C GLU A 585 4.91 -10.37 35.18
N GLU A 586 6.09 -9.87 34.82
CA GLU A 586 7.01 -9.16 35.71
C GLU A 586 6.59 -7.71 35.99
N VAL A 587 5.68 -7.16 35.19
CA VAL A 587 5.08 -5.83 35.42
C VAL A 587 4.15 -5.82 36.64
N SER A 588 3.47 -6.93 36.92
CA SER A 588 2.49 -7.07 38.01
C SER A 588 2.94 -8.00 39.15
N SER A 589 3.94 -8.85 38.91
CA SER A 589 4.51 -9.79 39.89
C SER A 589 5.97 -9.45 40.19
N ALA A 590 6.36 -9.53 41.47
CA ALA A 590 7.76 -9.42 41.89
C ALA A 590 8.66 -10.57 41.40
N CYS A 591 8.08 -11.62 40.80
CA CYS A 591 8.79 -12.73 40.17
C CYS A 591 8.07 -13.14 38.88
N GLY A 592 8.75 -13.02 37.74
CA GLY A 592 8.23 -13.44 36.45
C GLY A 592 8.13 -14.97 36.27
N LYS A 593 7.31 -15.39 35.31
CA LYS A 593 7.06 -16.79 34.93
C LYS A 593 8.35 -17.58 34.67
N ILE A 594 9.33 -16.98 34.00
CA ILE A 594 10.60 -17.65 33.66
C ILE A 594 11.36 -18.04 34.95
N THR A 595 11.44 -17.15 35.93
CA THR A 595 12.08 -17.39 37.23
C THR A 595 11.40 -18.52 37.99
N LEU A 596 10.06 -18.49 38.07
CA LEU A 596 9.27 -19.54 38.73
C LEU A 596 9.43 -20.90 38.04
N HIS A 597 9.40 -20.94 36.71
CA HIS A 597 9.59 -22.16 35.94
C HIS A 597 11.00 -22.75 36.12
N ILE A 598 12.05 -21.92 36.07
CA ILE A 598 13.42 -22.37 36.34
C ILE A 598 13.53 -22.96 37.76
N PHE A 599 12.96 -22.32 38.78
CA PHE A 599 12.97 -22.85 40.14
C PHE A 599 12.24 -24.20 40.25
N TRP A 600 11.04 -24.34 39.66
CA TRP A 600 10.29 -25.59 39.69
C TRP A 600 10.99 -26.73 38.96
N GLU A 601 11.55 -26.49 37.77
CA GLU A 601 12.34 -27.50 37.04
C GLU A 601 13.62 -27.87 37.80
N LEU A 602 14.29 -26.89 38.43
CA LEU A 602 15.47 -27.15 39.25
C LEU A 602 15.13 -28.07 40.44
N GLN A 603 14.05 -27.77 41.17
CA GLN A 603 13.73 -28.48 42.41
C GLN A 603 13.02 -29.83 42.19
N LEU A 604 12.15 -29.94 41.17
CA LEU A 604 11.30 -31.13 40.95
C LEU A 604 11.92 -32.16 39.99
N ASP A 605 12.76 -31.72 39.04
CA ASP A 605 13.34 -32.60 38.02
C ASP A 605 14.87 -32.65 38.12
N PHE A 606 15.54 -31.49 38.11
CA PHE A 606 16.99 -31.44 37.97
C PHE A 606 17.75 -31.99 39.21
N VAL A 607 17.50 -31.40 40.38
CA VAL A 607 18.12 -31.78 41.66
C VAL A 607 17.96 -33.27 41.96
N PRO A 608 16.77 -33.89 41.84
CA PRO A 608 16.62 -35.32 42.08
C PRO A 608 17.15 -36.22 40.95
N GLN A 609 17.04 -35.87 39.66
CA GLN A 609 17.29 -36.82 38.57
C GLN A 609 18.67 -36.74 37.90
N TYR A 610 19.51 -35.75 38.21
CA TYR A 610 20.80 -35.57 37.54
C TYR A 610 22.00 -36.00 38.40
N CYS A 611 23.11 -36.37 37.74
CA CYS A 611 24.41 -36.63 38.33
C CYS A 611 25.46 -35.68 37.74
N TYR A 612 26.23 -35.02 38.60
CA TYR A 612 27.34 -34.15 38.19
C TYR A 612 28.61 -34.95 37.87
N ASN A 613 29.26 -34.59 36.75
CA ASN A 613 30.58 -35.07 36.37
C ASN A 613 31.57 -33.90 36.38
N SER A 614 32.48 -33.90 37.35
CA SER A 614 33.49 -32.86 37.55
C SER A 614 34.55 -32.80 36.44
N SER A 615 34.84 -33.93 35.77
CA SER A 615 35.81 -33.97 34.67
C SER A 615 35.30 -33.31 33.39
N THR A 616 33.99 -33.33 33.15
CA THR A 616 33.36 -32.66 31.99
C THR A 616 32.67 -31.35 32.35
N ASN A 617 32.54 -31.04 33.64
CA ASN A 617 31.76 -29.94 34.21
C ASN A 617 30.32 -29.91 33.67
N ARG A 618 29.66 -31.07 33.69
CA ARG A 618 28.31 -31.30 33.15
C ARG A 618 27.50 -32.22 34.05
N PHE A 619 26.20 -32.02 34.02
CA PHE A 619 25.21 -32.90 34.62
C PHE A 619 24.54 -33.75 33.54
N VAL A 620 24.30 -35.02 33.84
CA VAL A 620 23.60 -35.98 32.97
C VAL A 620 22.51 -36.67 33.78
N ARG A 621 21.36 -36.98 33.19
CA ARG A 621 20.29 -37.74 33.86
C ARG A 621 20.81 -39.10 34.29
N THR A 622 20.48 -39.52 35.51
CA THR A 622 20.79 -40.87 35.99
C THR A 622 19.70 -41.87 35.60
N THR A 623 20.10 -43.09 35.24
CA THR A 623 19.19 -44.22 35.05
C THR A 623 18.80 -44.92 36.37
N GLN A 624 19.26 -44.39 37.50
CA GLN A 624 19.08 -44.96 38.85
C GLN A 624 18.34 -44.01 39.80
N SER A 625 17.72 -42.93 39.30
CA SER A 625 16.83 -42.11 40.13
C SER A 625 15.52 -42.86 40.40
N MET A 626 15.07 -42.85 41.66
CA MET A 626 13.75 -43.35 42.06
C MET A 626 12.69 -42.23 42.11
N ALA A 627 13.07 -40.98 41.78
CA ALA A 627 12.15 -39.85 41.79
C ALA A 627 11.07 -40.01 40.71
N THR A 628 9.81 -39.76 41.08
CA THR A 628 8.64 -39.87 40.21
C THR A 628 8.77 -38.97 38.98
N GLU A 629 8.61 -39.52 37.77
CA GLU A 629 8.53 -38.71 36.56
C GLU A 629 7.32 -37.75 36.64
N THR A 630 7.60 -36.45 36.64
CA THR A 630 6.57 -35.43 36.53
C THR A 630 6.08 -35.37 35.08
N ASN A 631 4.77 -35.58 34.88
CA ASN A 631 4.14 -35.40 33.57
C ASN A 631 4.10 -33.89 33.23
N GLY A 632 5.20 -33.39 32.66
CA GLY A 632 5.33 -31.98 32.28
C GLY A 632 4.22 -31.50 31.34
N CYS A 633 3.80 -30.24 31.51
CA CYS A 633 2.75 -29.62 30.71
C CYS A 633 3.11 -29.64 29.22
N ARG A 634 2.47 -30.52 28.45
CA ARG A 634 2.66 -30.58 26.99
C ARG A 634 2.05 -29.35 26.35
N PHE A 635 2.89 -28.53 25.70
CA PHE A 635 2.43 -27.44 24.85
C PHE A 635 1.38 -27.92 23.82
N PRO A 636 0.36 -27.10 23.49
CA PRO A 636 -0.68 -27.47 22.54
C PRO A 636 -0.10 -27.86 21.16
N ARG A 637 -0.70 -28.88 20.56
CA ARG A 637 -0.28 -29.44 19.25
C ARG A 637 -0.64 -28.53 18.08
N THR A 638 -1.78 -27.83 18.16
CA THR A 638 -2.27 -26.88 17.16
C THR A 638 -1.65 -25.50 17.42
N ARG A 639 -0.66 -25.10 16.63
CA ARG A 639 -0.02 -23.78 16.70
C ARG A 639 0.30 -23.25 15.31
N ARG A 640 0.19 -21.92 15.15
CA ARG A 640 0.66 -21.20 13.97
C ARG A 640 2.20 -21.29 13.91
N GLU A 641 2.75 -21.85 12.82
CA GLU A 641 4.19 -22.16 12.71
C GLU A 641 5.08 -20.92 12.72
N ASP A 642 4.53 -19.80 12.27
CA ASP A 642 5.15 -18.49 12.15
C ASP A 642 5.38 -17.82 13.51
N LEU A 643 4.62 -18.16 14.55
CA LEU A 643 4.85 -17.68 15.91
C LEU A 643 6.17 -18.19 16.53
N LEU A 644 6.77 -19.26 15.99
CA LEU A 644 8.01 -19.87 16.50
C LEU A 644 9.26 -19.30 15.81
N PHE A 645 9.80 -19.98 14.80
CA PHE A 645 10.94 -19.54 13.99
C PHE A 645 10.53 -19.18 12.54
N GLY A 646 9.25 -18.86 12.31
CA GLY A 646 8.74 -18.29 11.06
C GLY A 646 8.15 -19.31 10.05
N SER A 647 8.71 -20.51 9.93
CA SER A 647 8.20 -21.54 8.99
C SER A 647 8.58 -22.95 9.41
N SER A 648 7.84 -23.97 8.95
CA SER A 648 8.12 -25.40 9.22
C SER A 648 9.59 -25.80 9.03
N ARG A 649 10.25 -25.28 7.99
CA ARG A 649 11.66 -25.59 7.68
C ARG A 649 12.61 -24.97 8.70
N LEU A 650 12.42 -23.70 9.04
CA LEU A 650 13.22 -23.01 10.06
C LEU A 650 12.94 -23.60 11.44
N ASN A 651 11.69 -23.92 11.77
CA ASN A 651 11.31 -24.61 13.00
C ASN A 651 12.05 -25.95 13.16
N LYS A 652 12.09 -26.78 12.11
CA LYS A 652 12.85 -28.04 12.12
C LYS A 652 14.35 -27.80 12.29
N ALA A 653 14.92 -26.83 11.56
CA ALA A 653 16.33 -26.47 11.66
C ALA A 653 16.73 -26.02 13.08
N PHE A 654 16.03 -25.05 13.66
CA PHE A 654 16.29 -24.57 15.02
C PHE A 654 16.05 -25.65 16.07
N ASN A 655 15.01 -26.48 15.93
CA ASN A 655 14.81 -27.62 16.82
C ASN A 655 15.98 -28.63 16.75
N SER A 656 16.52 -28.94 15.56
CA SER A 656 17.70 -29.80 15.42
C SER A 656 18.99 -29.21 16.00
N ILE A 657 19.11 -27.88 16.02
CA ILE A 657 20.21 -27.19 16.71
C ILE A 657 20.04 -27.30 18.24
N LEU A 658 18.84 -27.01 18.75
CA LEU A 658 18.51 -27.02 20.18
C LEU A 658 18.48 -28.44 20.78
N GLU A 659 18.19 -29.47 19.99
CA GLU A 659 18.18 -30.87 20.43
C GLU A 659 19.55 -31.32 20.96
N ARG A 660 20.65 -30.75 20.45
CA ARG A 660 22.02 -30.99 20.92
C ARG A 660 22.24 -30.61 22.39
N TYR A 661 21.37 -29.76 22.95
CA TYR A 661 21.44 -29.28 24.33
C TYR A 661 20.57 -30.10 25.29
N ARG A 662 19.68 -30.98 24.81
CA ARG A 662 18.77 -31.75 25.68
C ARG A 662 19.44 -32.88 26.47
N GLY A 663 20.60 -33.36 26.02
CA GLY A 663 21.28 -34.52 26.60
C GLY A 663 22.09 -34.26 27.88
N PHE A 664 22.30 -33.00 28.26
CA PHE A 664 23.11 -32.62 29.42
C PHE A 664 22.74 -31.22 29.92
N VAL A 665 23.08 -30.89 31.17
CA VAL A 665 23.07 -29.50 31.68
C VAL A 665 24.51 -29.11 32.04
N GLY A 666 24.85 -27.82 31.96
CA GLY A 666 26.22 -27.34 32.13
C GLY A 666 26.36 -25.88 31.70
N GLN A 667 27.59 -25.38 31.55
CA GLN A 667 27.90 -23.96 31.31
C GLN A 667 26.94 -23.19 30.37
N PRO A 668 26.61 -23.63 29.13
CA PRO A 668 25.73 -22.85 28.24
C PRO A 668 24.31 -22.67 28.80
N HIS A 669 23.83 -23.60 29.63
CA HIS A 669 22.52 -23.53 30.28
C HIS A 669 22.56 -22.55 31.46
N PHE A 670 23.56 -22.64 32.32
CA PHE A 670 23.73 -21.72 33.44
C PHE A 670 23.98 -20.28 32.98
N ALA A 671 24.76 -20.07 31.92
CA ALA A 671 24.90 -18.74 31.31
C ALA A 671 23.58 -18.18 30.78
N ALA A 672 22.75 -19.01 30.12
CA ALA A 672 21.40 -18.59 29.70
C ALA A 672 20.47 -18.30 30.89
N MET A 673 20.52 -19.11 31.95
CA MET A 673 19.78 -18.87 33.20
C MET A 673 20.19 -17.54 33.83
N CYS A 674 21.51 -17.25 33.96
CA CYS A 674 21.99 -15.99 34.53
C CYS A 674 21.46 -14.75 33.78
N ARG A 675 21.45 -14.80 32.44
CA ARG A 675 20.91 -13.69 31.61
C ARG A 675 19.40 -13.51 31.72
N LEU A 676 18.64 -14.59 31.89
CA LEU A 676 17.18 -14.54 31.97
C LEU A 676 16.66 -14.23 33.38
N LEU A 677 17.41 -14.61 34.42
CA LEU A 677 17.05 -14.38 35.82
C LEU A 677 17.47 -12.99 36.32
N GLY A 678 18.60 -12.46 35.83
CA GLY A 678 19.24 -11.28 36.41
C GLY A 678 19.61 -11.45 37.88
N TYR A 679 20.01 -10.38 38.55
CA TYR A 679 20.37 -10.44 39.98
C TYR A 679 19.17 -10.78 40.88
N SER A 680 17.98 -10.22 40.59
CA SER A 680 16.75 -10.47 41.35
C SER A 680 16.32 -11.93 41.29
N GLY A 681 16.21 -12.50 40.09
CA GLY A 681 15.83 -13.90 39.90
C GLY A 681 16.85 -14.87 40.47
N ILE A 682 18.17 -14.61 40.33
CA ILE A 682 19.20 -15.44 40.95
C ILE A 682 19.07 -15.40 42.48
N GLY A 683 18.88 -14.21 43.07
CA GLY A 683 18.69 -14.05 44.51
C GLY A 683 17.50 -14.86 45.04
N THR A 684 16.35 -14.79 44.36
CA THR A 684 15.15 -15.58 44.72
C THR A 684 15.40 -17.07 44.60
N VAL A 685 15.97 -17.55 43.48
CA VAL A 685 16.26 -18.98 43.27
C VAL A 685 17.21 -19.52 44.34
N VAL A 686 18.29 -18.80 44.65
CA VAL A 686 19.25 -19.22 45.67
C VAL A 686 18.61 -19.25 47.06
N ASN A 687 17.81 -18.23 47.43
CA ASN A 687 17.13 -18.18 48.72
C ASN A 687 16.17 -19.37 48.92
N GLU A 688 15.34 -19.69 47.92
CA GLU A 688 14.43 -20.85 48.00
C GLU A 688 15.19 -22.18 47.98
N MET A 689 16.27 -22.31 47.19
CA MET A 689 17.12 -23.50 47.22
C MET A 689 17.82 -23.69 48.58
N LEU A 690 18.26 -22.62 49.25
CA LEU A 690 18.83 -22.69 50.60
C LEU A 690 17.80 -23.14 51.65
N LYS A 691 16.53 -22.71 51.52
CA LYS A 691 15.42 -23.21 52.35
C LYS A 691 15.16 -24.70 52.11
N ALA A 692 15.16 -25.15 50.85
CA ALA A 692 15.02 -26.56 50.51
C ALA A 692 16.19 -27.41 51.05
N MET A 693 17.44 -26.93 50.90
CA MET A 693 18.63 -27.58 51.47
C MET A 693 18.57 -27.66 53.00
N ARG A 694 18.07 -26.61 53.68
CA ARG A 694 17.83 -26.65 55.13
C ARG A 694 16.82 -27.73 55.50
N GLY A 695 15.69 -27.82 54.79
CA GLY A 695 14.67 -28.84 55.02
C GLY A 695 15.19 -30.28 54.86
N LEU A 696 16.02 -30.52 53.84
CA LEU A 696 16.71 -31.81 53.66
C LEU A 696 17.70 -32.10 54.81
N LEU A 697 18.50 -31.11 55.21
CA LEU A 697 19.53 -31.28 56.24
C LEU A 697 18.93 -31.51 57.64
N GLU A 698 17.98 -30.67 58.05
CA GLU A 698 17.35 -30.70 59.38
C GLU A 698 16.28 -31.80 59.50
N GLY A 699 15.70 -32.23 58.38
CA GLY A 699 14.69 -33.29 58.29
C GLY A 699 15.28 -34.67 57.96
N THR A 700 15.30 -35.01 56.67
CA THR A 700 15.59 -36.39 56.20
C THR A 700 17.02 -36.82 56.51
N MET A 701 18.01 -35.99 56.21
CA MET A 701 19.42 -36.33 56.39
C MET A 701 19.79 -36.47 57.88
N ALA A 702 19.27 -35.60 58.76
CA ALA A 702 19.48 -35.71 60.20
C ALA A 702 18.91 -37.02 60.77
N GLY A 703 17.73 -37.45 60.31
CA GLY A 703 17.16 -38.76 60.63
C GLY A 703 18.08 -39.90 60.23
N TYR A 704 18.42 -40.00 58.94
CA TYR A 704 19.28 -41.08 58.42
C TYR A 704 20.67 -41.11 59.06
N VAL A 705 21.29 -39.96 59.36
CA VAL A 705 22.58 -39.90 60.06
C VAL A 705 22.45 -40.37 61.51
N THR A 706 21.33 -40.12 62.17
CA THR A 706 21.05 -40.60 63.53
C THR A 706 20.87 -42.12 63.55
N ASP A 707 20.14 -42.67 62.58
CA ASP A 707 19.92 -44.13 62.45
C ASP A 707 21.22 -44.86 62.09
N LEU A 708 21.98 -44.36 61.10
CA LEU A 708 23.29 -44.91 60.74
C LEU A 708 24.30 -44.81 61.88
N ARG A 709 24.19 -43.81 62.77
CA ARG A 709 25.02 -43.69 63.98
C ARG A 709 24.68 -44.76 65.02
N GLN A 710 23.43 -45.21 65.13
CA GLN A 710 23.06 -46.34 66.00
C GLN A 710 23.62 -47.67 65.46
N LEU A 711 23.79 -47.80 64.13
CA LEU A 711 24.37 -48.96 63.46
C LEU A 711 25.92 -48.96 63.44
N MET A 712 26.57 -47.87 63.85
CA MET A 712 28.03 -47.75 63.90
C MET A 712 28.61 -48.39 65.18
N PRO A 713 29.68 -49.20 65.08
CA PRO A 713 30.33 -49.77 66.25
C PRO A 713 30.98 -48.68 67.12
N HIS A 714 30.82 -48.77 68.44
CA HIS A 714 31.32 -47.78 69.40
C HIS A 714 32.85 -47.57 69.35
N GLU A 715 33.62 -48.59 68.95
CA GLU A 715 35.04 -48.47 68.62
C GLU A 715 35.31 -49.11 67.26
N CYS A 716 35.90 -48.34 66.32
CA CYS A 716 36.40 -48.84 65.04
C CYS A 716 37.92 -48.67 65.01
N LYS A 717 38.67 -49.70 65.41
CA LYS A 717 40.14 -49.66 65.43
C LYS A 717 40.69 -49.95 64.03
N LEU A 718 41.48 -49.03 63.49
CA LEU A 718 42.25 -49.24 62.27
C LEU A 718 43.26 -50.37 62.49
N HIS A 719 42.98 -51.54 61.92
CA HIS A 719 43.84 -52.70 62.00
C HIS A 719 45.19 -52.44 61.30
N ARG A 720 46.27 -53.04 61.82
CA ARG A 720 47.58 -53.01 61.16
C ARG A 720 47.51 -53.76 59.83
N PHE A 721 48.44 -53.41 58.93
CA PHE A 721 48.59 -54.00 57.58
C PHE A 721 48.61 -55.54 57.55
N GLU A 722 49.01 -56.18 58.65
CA GLU A 722 49.04 -57.63 58.84
C GLU A 722 47.66 -58.31 58.77
N TYR A 723 46.56 -57.56 58.94
CA TYR A 723 45.19 -58.07 58.82
C TYR A 723 44.69 -57.99 57.38
N THR A 724 44.32 -59.13 56.79
CA THR A 724 43.85 -59.22 55.40
C THR A 724 42.56 -58.41 55.15
N SER A 725 42.43 -57.90 53.93
CA SER A 725 41.40 -56.92 53.53
C SER A 725 39.92 -57.23 53.84
N PRO A 726 39.42 -58.49 53.94
CA PRO A 726 38.00 -58.72 54.22
C PRO A 726 37.54 -58.30 55.63
N GLY A 727 38.47 -58.13 56.59
CA GLY A 727 38.16 -57.88 57.99
C GLY A 727 37.72 -56.44 58.34
N ILE A 728 37.83 -55.49 57.40
CA ILE A 728 37.67 -54.05 57.65
C ILE A 728 36.30 -53.51 57.17
N LEU A 729 35.45 -54.36 56.59
CA LEU A 729 34.16 -53.96 55.99
C LEU A 729 33.06 -53.74 57.05
N LEU A 730 32.52 -52.53 57.10
CA LEU A 730 31.36 -52.12 57.91
C LEU A 730 30.05 -52.74 57.37
N LYS A 731 29.89 -54.06 57.50
CA LYS A 731 28.72 -54.83 57.04
C LYS A 731 27.37 -54.22 57.44
N PRO A 732 27.12 -53.75 58.69
CA PRO A 732 25.81 -53.23 59.09
C PRO A 732 25.32 -52.04 58.25
N ILE A 733 26.24 -51.18 57.82
CA ILE A 733 25.94 -50.03 56.96
C ILE A 733 25.64 -50.51 55.54
N ILE A 734 26.47 -51.41 55.00
CA ILE A 734 26.34 -51.92 53.62
C ILE A 734 25.00 -52.65 53.41
N THR A 735 24.46 -53.27 54.47
CA THR A 735 23.16 -53.97 54.46
C THR A 735 21.96 -53.09 54.83
N TYR A 736 22.14 -51.80 55.12
CA TYR A 736 21.02 -50.90 55.44
C TYR A 736 20.14 -50.72 54.18
N PRO A 737 18.83 -51.04 54.24
CA PRO A 737 17.98 -51.16 53.06
C PRO A 737 17.88 -49.84 52.28
N ASP A 738 17.69 -48.73 53.00
CA ASP A 738 17.42 -47.42 52.40
C ASP A 738 18.69 -46.65 52.02
N LEU A 739 19.87 -47.26 52.18
CA LEU A 739 21.16 -46.60 51.93
C LEU A 739 21.28 -46.07 50.50
N ARG A 740 20.81 -46.84 49.52
CA ARG A 740 20.91 -46.48 48.09
C ARG A 740 19.73 -45.67 47.60
N THR A 741 18.53 -45.95 48.08
CA THR A 741 17.27 -45.36 47.61
C THR A 741 17.01 -43.99 48.23
N GLU A 742 17.29 -43.81 49.52
CA GLU A 742 16.93 -42.61 50.26
C GLU A 742 18.16 -41.82 50.75
N VAL A 743 19.13 -42.51 51.37
CA VAL A 743 20.30 -41.81 51.97
C VAL A 743 21.17 -41.20 50.89
N LEU A 744 21.69 -42.02 49.96
CA LEU A 744 22.50 -41.52 48.84
C LEU A 744 21.70 -40.62 47.87
N GLN A 745 20.37 -40.73 47.84
CA GLN A 745 19.49 -39.83 47.11
C GLN A 745 19.47 -38.44 47.76
N SER A 746 19.18 -38.35 49.06
CA SER A 746 19.19 -37.08 49.82
C SER A 746 20.56 -36.38 49.78
N PHE A 747 21.66 -37.15 49.92
CA PHE A 747 23.02 -36.60 49.76
C PHE A 747 23.30 -36.12 48.32
N ARG A 748 22.75 -36.80 47.28
CA ARG A 748 22.86 -36.34 45.88
C ARG A 748 22.08 -35.06 45.66
N GLU A 749 20.85 -34.97 46.17
CA GLU A 749 20.01 -33.78 46.06
C GLU A 749 20.64 -32.57 46.75
N PHE A 750 21.13 -32.74 47.98
CA PHE A 750 21.86 -31.70 48.69
C PHE A 750 23.13 -31.26 47.94
N GLY A 751 23.90 -32.21 47.42
CA GLY A 751 25.11 -31.94 46.62
C GLY A 751 24.80 -31.23 45.30
N ASN A 752 23.76 -31.65 44.57
CA ASN A 752 23.31 -31.02 43.34
C ASN A 752 22.84 -29.58 43.59
N SER A 753 22.09 -29.34 44.67
CA SER A 753 21.65 -27.98 45.04
C SER A 753 22.83 -27.05 45.32
N LEU A 754 23.84 -27.51 46.07
CA LEU A 754 25.07 -26.74 46.30
C LEU A 754 25.84 -26.46 45.00
N LEU A 755 25.92 -27.45 44.10
CA LEU A 755 26.57 -27.31 42.80
C LEU A 755 25.82 -26.36 41.86
N VAL A 756 24.48 -26.28 41.92
CA VAL A 756 23.69 -25.27 41.17
C VAL A 756 24.07 -23.87 41.60
N ILE A 757 24.12 -23.60 42.91
CA ILE A 757 24.50 -22.29 43.46
C ILE A 757 25.93 -21.93 42.99
N LEU A 758 26.88 -22.88 43.09
CA LEU A 758 28.25 -22.69 42.63
C LEU A 758 28.35 -22.43 41.11
N MET A 759 27.59 -23.16 40.30
CA MET A 759 27.58 -22.97 38.83
C MET A 759 26.93 -21.65 38.42
N LEU A 760 25.87 -21.21 39.10
CA LEU A 760 25.26 -19.89 38.89
C LEU A 760 26.25 -18.78 39.25
N GLU A 761 26.95 -18.86 40.39
CA GLU A 761 27.97 -17.87 40.80
C GLU A 761 29.13 -17.78 39.79
N GLN A 762 29.61 -18.92 39.30
CA GLN A 762 30.68 -18.97 38.29
C GLN A 762 30.23 -18.36 36.95
N ASN A 763 29.03 -18.66 36.48
CA ASN A 763 28.54 -18.12 35.21
C ASN A 763 28.18 -16.63 35.32
N LEU A 764 27.60 -16.19 36.43
CA LEU A 764 27.38 -14.77 36.73
C LEU A 764 28.70 -14.00 36.72
N THR A 765 29.75 -14.53 37.35
CA THR A 765 31.11 -13.93 37.33
C THR A 765 31.65 -13.81 35.90
N ILE A 766 31.37 -14.77 35.00
CA ILE A 766 31.81 -14.72 33.60
C ILE A 766 31.06 -13.64 32.82
N GLU A 767 29.75 -13.50 33.02
CA GLU A 767 28.94 -12.45 32.40
C GLU A 767 29.38 -11.05 32.88
N GLU A 768 29.49 -10.83 34.19
CA GLU A 768 29.97 -9.56 34.78
C GLU A 768 31.34 -9.13 34.25
N VAL A 769 32.29 -10.07 34.14
CA VAL A 769 33.63 -9.81 33.60
C VAL A 769 33.58 -9.49 32.10
N ASN A 770 32.57 -9.94 31.37
CA ASN A 770 32.37 -9.55 29.97
C ASN A 770 31.71 -8.17 29.86
N ASP A 771 30.76 -7.84 30.72
CA ASP A 771 30.15 -6.50 30.77
C ASP A 771 31.20 -5.44 31.10
N LEU A 772 32.05 -5.68 32.12
CA LEU A 772 33.14 -4.78 32.48
C LEU A 772 34.16 -4.56 31.35
N LYS A 773 34.44 -5.59 30.52
CA LYS A 773 35.31 -5.43 29.34
C LYS A 773 34.71 -4.50 28.28
N HIS A 774 33.39 -4.54 28.09
CA HIS A 774 32.70 -3.64 27.16
C HIS A 774 32.58 -2.22 27.73
N ALA A 775 32.31 -2.10 29.04
CA ALA A 775 32.26 -0.82 29.74
C ALA A 775 33.61 -0.10 29.79
N ALA A 776 34.73 -0.84 29.84
CA ALA A 776 36.06 -0.28 30.07
C ALA A 776 36.49 0.83 29.10
N ALA A 777 36.01 0.79 27.85
CA ALA A 777 36.27 1.83 26.85
C ALA A 777 35.63 3.19 27.21
N PHE A 778 34.51 3.17 27.93
CA PHE A 778 33.74 4.35 28.35
C PHE A 778 34.08 4.81 29.79
N GLN A 779 34.74 3.96 30.57
CA GLN A 779 35.17 4.20 31.95
C GLN A 779 36.68 4.52 32.08
N GLU A 780 37.37 4.78 30.97
CA GLU A 780 38.81 5.07 30.89
C GLU A 780 39.75 3.99 31.46
N THR A 781 39.25 2.79 31.72
CA THR A 781 40.00 1.64 32.27
C THR A 781 40.78 0.92 31.19
N LEU A 782 41.88 1.55 30.75
CA LEU A 782 42.74 1.07 29.68
C LEU A 782 43.70 -0.05 30.14
N PRO A 783 43.99 -1.06 29.28
CA PRO A 783 45.00 -2.07 29.57
C PRO A 783 46.42 -1.47 29.58
N LYS A 784 47.33 -2.09 30.32
CA LYS A 784 48.74 -1.64 30.40
C LYS A 784 49.40 -1.65 29.01
N PRO A 785 50.00 -0.54 28.56
CA PRO A 785 50.61 -0.47 27.23
C PRO A 785 51.92 -1.29 27.18
N PHE A 786 52.18 -1.90 26.02
CA PHE A 786 53.42 -2.64 25.77
C PHE A 786 54.58 -1.67 25.53
N VAL A 787 55.55 -1.68 26.46
CA VAL A 787 56.81 -0.96 26.32
C VAL A 787 57.87 -1.93 25.76
N PRO A 788 58.39 -1.71 24.53
CA PRO A 788 59.45 -2.56 23.99
C PRO A 788 60.74 -2.43 24.83
N PRO A 789 61.57 -3.49 24.90
CA PRO A 789 62.88 -3.37 25.54
C PRO A 789 63.75 -2.33 24.81
N PRO A 790 64.48 -1.46 25.52
CA PRO A 790 65.34 -0.46 24.90
C PRO A 790 66.44 -1.14 24.05
N ARG A 791 66.74 -0.54 22.89
CA ARG A 791 67.72 -1.08 21.93
C ARG A 791 69.13 -1.10 22.50
N ASP A 792 69.51 -0.06 23.23
CA ASP A 792 70.81 0.05 23.88
C ASP A 792 70.71 -0.30 25.37
N ARG A 793 71.18 -1.50 25.73
CA ARG A 793 71.46 -1.86 27.12
C ARG A 793 72.83 -1.31 27.51
N GLY A 794 72.87 -0.06 27.99
CA GLY A 794 74.04 0.47 28.70
C GLY A 794 74.27 -0.26 30.03
N ASN A 795 75.15 0.28 30.89
CA ASN A 795 75.45 -0.25 32.24
C ASN A 795 74.29 -0.11 33.26
N LEU A 796 73.04 -0.15 32.80
CA LEU A 796 71.83 -0.07 33.62
C LEU A 796 71.60 -1.38 34.36
N THR A 797 71.45 -1.29 35.68
CA THR A 797 71.14 -2.44 36.53
C THR A 797 69.69 -2.92 36.32
N GLY A 798 69.42 -4.18 36.63
CA GLY A 798 68.08 -4.78 36.50
C GLY A 798 66.92 -3.98 37.13
N PRO A 799 67.08 -3.35 38.31
CA PRO A 799 66.08 -2.45 38.90
C PRO A 799 65.88 -1.14 38.12
N GLU A 800 66.92 -0.50 37.61
CA GLU A 800 66.84 0.75 36.83
C GLU A 800 66.12 0.51 35.50
N LEU A 801 66.41 -0.62 34.86
CA LEU A 801 65.71 -1.11 33.67
C LEU A 801 64.25 -1.50 33.93
N ARG A 802 63.81 -1.68 35.17
CA ARG A 802 62.37 -1.80 35.52
C ARG A 802 61.74 -0.42 35.66
N ARG A 803 62.34 0.47 36.47
CA ARG A 803 61.87 1.85 36.67
C ARG A 803 61.69 2.61 35.35
N MET A 804 62.68 2.56 34.46
CA MET A 804 62.60 3.20 33.13
C MET A 804 61.40 2.70 32.31
N ARG A 805 61.12 1.40 32.33
CA ARG A 805 59.96 0.81 31.62
C ARG A 805 58.63 1.13 32.30
N GLU A 806 58.60 1.25 33.62
CA GLU A 806 57.42 1.68 34.39
C GLU A 806 57.09 3.16 34.09
N GLU A 807 58.10 4.03 34.05
CA GLU A 807 57.95 5.44 33.65
C GLU A 807 57.51 5.59 32.20
N GLU A 808 58.09 4.82 31.27
CA GLU A 808 57.69 4.85 29.87
C GLU A 808 56.27 4.29 29.67
N SER A 809 55.90 3.22 30.38
CA SER A 809 54.54 2.67 30.39
C SER A 809 53.53 3.70 30.90
N ARG A 810 53.87 4.43 31.97
CA ARG A 810 53.04 5.52 32.51
C ARG A 810 52.86 6.65 31.49
N ARG A 811 53.93 7.14 30.86
CA ARG A 811 53.86 8.18 29.81
C ARG A 811 53.04 7.72 28.60
N GLN A 812 53.13 6.45 28.23
CA GLN A 812 52.29 5.88 27.15
C GLN A 812 50.83 5.76 27.58
N LEU A 813 50.55 5.39 28.83
CA LEU A 813 49.20 5.31 29.38
C LEU A 813 48.53 6.69 29.45
N GLU A 814 49.24 7.71 29.94
CA GLU A 814 48.75 9.11 29.97
C GLU A 814 48.40 9.61 28.55
N ARG A 815 49.20 9.28 27.53
CA ARG A 815 48.90 9.57 26.11
C ARG A 815 47.66 8.82 25.60
N LEU A 816 47.46 7.57 26.01
CA LEU A 816 46.28 6.79 25.62
C LEU A 816 45.02 7.27 26.32
N GLN A 817 45.10 7.64 27.60
CA GLN A 817 44.01 8.30 28.33
C GLN A 817 43.60 9.60 27.65
N ALA A 818 44.56 10.47 27.30
CA ALA A 818 44.26 11.69 26.54
C ALA A 818 43.62 11.41 25.17
N LYS A 819 43.99 10.32 24.49
CA LYS A 819 43.39 9.89 23.21
C LYS A 819 41.95 9.40 23.38
N PHE A 820 41.66 8.64 24.44
CA PHE A 820 40.36 8.01 24.68
C PHE A 820 39.42 8.81 25.59
N ALA A 821 39.87 9.92 26.20
CA ALA A 821 39.05 10.79 27.04
C ALA A 821 37.77 11.32 26.36
N ARG A 822 37.72 11.34 25.02
CA ARG A 822 36.51 11.69 24.23
C ARG A 822 35.43 10.59 24.20
N LEU A 823 35.76 9.37 24.61
CA LEU A 823 34.81 8.25 24.75
C LEU A 823 34.26 8.14 26.18
N SER A 824 34.84 8.88 27.13
CA SER A 824 34.46 8.84 28.53
C SER A 824 33.06 9.40 28.73
N LEU A 825 32.12 8.57 29.21
CA LEU A 825 30.72 8.94 29.30
C LEU A 825 30.52 10.15 30.23
N LEU A 826 31.10 10.09 31.43
CA LEU A 826 30.97 11.15 32.44
C LEU A 826 31.55 12.48 31.93
N ARG A 827 32.76 12.47 31.35
CA ARG A 827 33.34 13.70 30.77
C ARG A 827 32.50 14.26 29.63
N VAL A 828 31.91 13.42 28.78
CA VAL A 828 31.03 13.91 27.69
C VAL A 828 29.78 14.55 28.26
N VAL A 829 29.16 13.93 29.28
CA VAL A 829 27.96 14.45 29.93
C VAL A 829 28.23 15.78 30.67
N GLU A 830 29.33 15.87 31.43
CA GLU A 830 29.78 17.10 32.11
C GLU A 830 30.10 18.25 31.14
N ASN A 831 30.59 17.97 29.93
CA ASN A 831 30.90 18.99 28.92
C ASN A 831 29.69 19.41 28.06
N VAL A 832 28.59 18.63 28.06
CA VAL A 832 27.42 18.87 27.20
C VAL A 832 26.22 19.41 27.98
N PHE A 833 26.03 18.97 29.23
CA PHE A 833 24.89 19.36 30.05
C PHE A 833 25.33 20.30 31.20
N PRO A 834 24.50 21.30 31.56
CA PRO A 834 24.79 22.17 32.70
C PRO A 834 24.74 21.40 34.03
N GLU A 835 25.48 21.90 35.03
CA GLU A 835 25.51 21.32 36.37
C GLU A 835 24.09 21.16 36.96
N GLY A 836 23.80 19.98 37.52
CA GLY A 836 22.49 19.65 38.08
C GLY A 836 21.43 19.12 37.09
N HIS A 837 21.77 18.94 35.80
CA HIS A 837 20.85 18.31 34.85
C HIS A 837 20.56 16.84 35.19
N TYR A 838 19.30 16.38 35.08
CA TYR A 838 18.91 15.03 35.52
C TYR A 838 19.71 13.90 34.84
N LEU A 839 20.04 14.04 33.55
CA LEU A 839 20.87 13.07 32.82
C LEU A 839 22.29 12.96 33.38
N ALA A 840 22.82 13.99 34.06
CA ALA A 840 24.12 13.92 34.69
C ALA A 840 24.08 13.03 35.94
N SER A 841 23.04 13.16 36.77
CA SER A 841 22.80 12.23 37.89
C SER A 841 22.61 10.81 37.39
N VAL A 842 21.71 10.59 36.41
CA VAL A 842 21.46 9.26 35.84
C VAL A 842 22.71 8.65 35.23
N ALA A 843 23.57 9.44 34.55
CA ALA A 843 24.83 8.93 34.01
C ALA A 843 25.83 8.52 35.12
N GLN A 844 25.87 9.24 36.24
CA GLN A 844 26.68 8.87 37.41
C GLN A 844 26.16 7.60 38.08
N ASP A 845 24.84 7.49 38.28
CA ASP A 845 24.19 6.30 38.85
C ASP A 845 24.40 5.07 37.95
N CYS A 846 24.25 5.21 36.62
CA CYS A 846 24.49 4.15 35.66
C CYS A 846 25.98 3.75 35.56
N ASP A 847 26.92 4.69 35.67
CA ASP A 847 28.36 4.36 35.69
C ASP A 847 28.72 3.54 36.94
N LEU A 848 28.18 3.94 38.09
CA LEU A 848 28.35 3.22 39.36
C LEU A 848 27.82 1.79 39.26
N LEU A 849 26.56 1.60 38.83
CA LEU A 849 25.95 0.29 38.61
C LEU A 849 26.70 -0.56 37.56
N THR A 850 27.36 0.07 36.59
CA THR A 850 28.14 -0.63 35.57
C THR A 850 29.45 -1.16 36.14
N LYS A 851 30.11 -0.36 36.99
CA LYS A 851 31.42 -0.62 37.61
C LYS A 851 31.35 -1.56 38.81
N GLU A 852 30.30 -1.46 39.62
CA GLU A 852 30.13 -2.23 40.85
C GLU A 852 29.43 -3.56 40.56
N ARG A 853 30.26 -4.58 40.31
CA ARG A 853 29.84 -5.97 40.05
C ARG A 853 30.34 -6.91 41.15
N LEU A 854 29.66 -8.04 41.37
CA LEU A 854 30.02 -8.99 42.44
C LEU A 854 31.44 -9.56 42.27
N CYS A 855 31.89 -9.71 41.02
CA CYS A 855 33.24 -10.12 40.69
C CYS A 855 34.34 -9.16 41.17
N CYS A 856 34.03 -7.89 41.44
CA CYS A 856 35.01 -6.87 41.82
C CYS A 856 35.40 -6.91 43.31
N TRP A 857 34.49 -7.34 44.19
CA TRP A 857 34.59 -7.04 45.64
C TRP A 857 34.79 -8.26 46.56
N ALA A 858 34.46 -9.48 46.15
CA ALA A 858 34.37 -10.62 47.08
C ALA A 858 35.34 -11.79 46.77
N CYS A 859 36.14 -12.20 47.76
CA CYS A 859 36.99 -13.39 47.68
C CYS A 859 36.28 -14.69 48.11
N ALA A 860 36.10 -15.59 47.14
CA ALA A 860 36.21 -17.06 47.27
C ALA A 860 35.26 -17.90 48.16
N SER A 861 34.25 -17.36 48.84
CA SER A 861 33.28 -18.17 49.63
C SER A 861 31.82 -17.79 49.37
N LEU A 862 31.08 -18.63 48.61
CA LEU A 862 29.62 -18.63 48.44
C LEU A 862 28.99 -17.22 48.42
N ARG A 863 29.33 -16.41 47.41
CA ARG A 863 28.93 -15.00 47.31
C ARG A 863 27.42 -14.80 47.29
N LEU A 864 26.68 -15.79 46.76
CA LEU A 864 25.21 -15.77 46.67
C LEU A 864 24.50 -16.10 47.99
N CYS A 865 25.22 -16.54 49.03
CA CYS A 865 24.65 -16.87 50.35
C CYS A 865 24.79 -15.73 51.36
N TRP A 866 25.37 -14.59 50.98
CA TRP A 866 25.54 -13.45 51.89
C TRP A 866 24.23 -12.66 51.96
N PRO A 867 23.60 -12.50 53.14
CA PRO A 867 22.46 -11.60 53.27
C PRO A 867 22.96 -10.17 53.13
N GLY A 868 22.40 -9.43 52.15
CA GLY A 868 22.50 -7.97 52.09
C GLY A 868 21.65 -7.32 53.17
#